data_AF-A0A419WIJ1-F1
#
_entry.id   AF-A0A419WIJ1-F1
#
_cell.length_a   1.000
_cell.length_b   1.000
_cell.length_c   1.000
_cell.angle_alpha   90.00
_cell.angle_beta   90.00
_cell.angle_gamma   90.00
#
_symmetry.space_group_name_H-M   'P 1'
#
loop_
_entity.id
_entity.type
_entity.pdbx_description
1 polymer ?
#
loop_
_entity_poly.entity_id
_entity_poly.type
_entity_poly.pdbx_seq_one_letter_code
_entity_poly.pdbx_strand_id
1 'polypeptide(L)'
;MRITDRLLSRDDTGETWRRRTDFVTDRLEAGAKTVDDLCDRSRERLESARDKVVDRAVTELCERAAGRSPEDLREEAACGPDGTDPIDRALERFVRRYDLDEARLDERTLDAIRERLATEVGLDGDVDVGELLERLTDGDSPDAATANDSTAADPLEIEAALTELRETIQTELDLEPDQSLEQAVAEIGQCDAVVVGHALERLLTEEIPRLVDERTPDESSSEPNERELSPASPTETDRAALEGGTDAAAQGNQPVQPRSVATAAATMLALLADDGGLDPAAGQLLSLLGPTASSAGDASDTPIERALVELVSSLLLEGDGDDGFDLTGVAALRSRSKGSLALIGLFVANLVAMSIGAWLSRQRAPPIPDEIRGPDGEPVVTAEQVRQGKKAFQANGLMNHGSVLGNGSYFGVDITADALELKTEFMREYYARQRGAGSFEELSADGQAAVADRVERELENDAPEGAIARYSAAEAYAHRRIRNEYVDRYHAGSPERGVPAGFVESASQAARIADFACWTAWMAHTDRPGSDHSYTNDWPPVPGSGNRPTGQVLVWSTISVVLLVAGGGAGVWAYHSFDFAEPTTELVDVPAPDSVSITPAQYAAARYVPVAGALFLAQVLVGAYLAHYYVERTGFYGIGEKLGIDLVSVLPFSVGRTWHINLGILWITTLWLAGGLFLPGLFADEDPPRQAEGATALLGALVVVTVGAFACVWLSMRGAFGSPEDGELWWLLGSEGLEYLETGRIWKVSLLAALVGWTGLVLRSVRRLDEPPTGLGHFMTYAGGSIALLFGASMLYTPETNIAVTEFWRWWVVHMWVEGVFEFFVTAIVAVALVSMDLLERADAEQAILFEVFAIMAAGIVGVSHHYWWVGLPDVWVPIGTTFSTLEFVPLVFVLYRSFGEYRTLRAQGEEFPYTLPLLFIVGSSVWNFVGGGVLGFFINLPVINYYEHGTYLTVAHGHTATFGAFGLLALGLGTYILRVVTPEAAWQPTWFRAAFWLTNVGLAVMSIASLLPIGFLQLRTAFQEGYAAARSLEFYERDRIQTLLWARTLGDTPMILGALAFTAGAIRHLLAARREVDSSASTATA
;
A
#
# COMPACT_ATOMS: atom_id res chain seq x y z
N MET A 1 2.20 4.32 61.06
CA MET A 1 2.17 4.53 62.53
C MET A 1 0.93 5.36 62.83
N ARG A 2 0.04 4.83 63.66
CA ARG A 2 -1.25 5.41 64.02
C ARG A 2 -1.06 6.43 65.14
N ILE A 3 -2.06 7.30 65.29
CA ILE A 3 -2.47 8.08 66.47
C ILE A 3 -2.03 9.56 66.42
N THR A 4 -2.92 10.49 66.03
CA THR A 4 -3.95 11.14 66.90
C THR A 4 -3.33 11.69 68.19
N ASP A 5 -3.61 12.89 68.66
CA ASP A 5 -4.92 13.35 69.06
C ASP A 5 -4.76 14.74 69.72
N ARG A 6 -5.86 15.49 69.76
CA ARG A 6 -6.12 16.69 70.62
C ARG A 6 -5.54 18.02 70.10
N LEU A 7 -6.30 19.10 69.91
CA LEU A 7 -7.64 19.54 70.34
C LEU A 7 -7.95 20.79 69.47
N LEU A 8 -9.03 20.85 68.68
CA LEU A 8 -10.28 21.52 69.07
C LEU A 8 -10.16 22.50 70.25
N SER A 9 -10.13 23.81 69.98
CA SER A 9 -11.03 24.77 70.66
C SER A 9 -10.99 26.18 70.05
N ARG A 10 -12.16 26.61 69.56
CA ARG A 10 -12.81 27.95 69.67
C ARG A 10 -13.17 28.65 68.35
N ASP A 11 -14.47 28.54 68.06
CA ASP A 11 -15.32 29.46 67.32
C ASP A 11 -15.23 30.91 67.85
N ASP A 12 -15.15 31.85 66.92
CA ASP A 12 -15.87 33.15 66.81
C ASP A 12 -15.14 33.96 65.71
N THR A 13 -15.71 34.46 64.60
CA THR A 13 -17.09 34.81 64.20
C THR A 13 -17.18 34.83 62.65
N GLY A 14 -18.06 34.02 62.04
CA GLY A 14 -18.29 33.94 60.59
C GLY A 14 -19.35 34.91 60.02
N GLU A 15 -19.88 35.83 60.84
CA GLU A 15 -21.05 36.64 60.44
C GLU A 15 -20.67 37.99 59.78
N THR A 16 -19.43 38.44 59.95
CA THR A 16 -18.94 39.70 59.35
C THR A 16 -18.39 39.52 57.94
N TRP A 17 -17.94 38.30 57.59
CA TRP A 17 -17.46 37.98 56.24
C TRP A 17 -18.59 37.73 55.24
N ARG A 18 -19.70 37.07 55.65
CA ARG A 18 -20.85 36.84 54.78
C ARG A 18 -21.52 38.13 54.27
N ARG A 19 -21.67 39.15 55.13
CA ARG A 19 -22.27 40.43 54.71
C ARG A 19 -21.45 41.24 53.70
N ARG A 20 -20.14 40.99 53.57
CA ARG A 20 -19.29 41.67 52.58
C ARG A 20 -19.22 40.93 51.25
N THR A 21 -19.33 39.60 51.26
CA THR A 21 -19.45 38.81 50.03
C THR A 21 -20.81 38.99 49.37
N ASP A 22 -21.91 38.99 50.13
CA ASP A 22 -23.26 39.09 49.55
C ASP A 22 -23.49 40.45 48.83
N PHE A 23 -22.87 41.54 49.31
CA PHE A 23 -22.94 42.86 48.66
C PHE A 23 -22.16 42.95 47.32
N VAL A 24 -21.12 42.13 47.15
CA VAL A 24 -20.32 42.08 45.92
C VAL A 24 -20.97 41.14 44.90
N THR A 25 -21.52 40.01 45.37
CA THR A 25 -22.26 39.05 44.53
C THR A 25 -23.54 39.67 43.95
N ASP A 26 -24.32 40.42 44.75
CA ASP A 26 -25.54 41.08 44.28
C ASP A 26 -25.26 42.17 43.21
N ARG A 27 -24.09 42.82 43.24
CA ARG A 27 -23.70 43.80 42.19
C ARG A 27 -23.14 43.15 40.93
N LEU A 28 -22.48 42.00 41.05
CA LEU A 28 -21.99 41.23 39.91
C LEU A 28 -23.15 40.54 39.18
N GLU A 29 -24.14 40.00 39.90
CA GLU A 29 -25.36 39.44 39.30
C GLU A 29 -26.23 40.53 38.63
N ALA A 30 -26.29 41.75 39.19
CA ALA A 30 -27.01 42.87 38.55
C ALA A 30 -26.32 43.36 37.25
N GLY A 31 -24.98 43.34 37.20
CA GLY A 31 -24.20 43.68 36.00
C GLY A 31 -24.32 42.64 34.90
N ALA A 32 -24.18 41.35 35.24
CA ALA A 32 -24.32 40.24 34.30
C ALA A 32 -25.73 40.18 33.69
N LYS A 33 -26.77 40.42 34.49
CA LYS A 33 -28.16 40.43 34.02
C LYS A 33 -28.48 41.59 33.08
N THR A 34 -27.76 42.72 33.21
CA THR A 34 -27.93 43.89 32.33
C THR A 34 -27.26 43.67 30.97
N VAL A 35 -26.15 42.94 30.93
CA VAL A 35 -25.44 42.55 29.70
C VAL A 35 -26.19 41.45 28.96
N ASP A 36 -26.72 40.44 29.67
CA ASP A 36 -27.59 39.42 29.07
C ASP A 36 -28.86 40.02 28.46
N ASP A 37 -29.53 40.97 29.16
CA ASP A 37 -30.71 41.67 28.62
C ASP A 37 -30.38 42.54 27.38
N LEU A 38 -29.13 43.00 27.24
CA LEU A 38 -28.66 43.78 26.09
C LEU A 38 -28.29 42.87 24.91
N CYS A 39 -27.67 41.72 25.20
CA CYS A 39 -27.39 40.67 24.24
C CYS A 39 -28.68 40.04 23.70
N ASP A 40 -29.67 39.77 24.56
CA ASP A 40 -30.95 39.18 24.15
C ASP A 40 -31.79 40.16 23.33
N ARG A 41 -31.84 41.45 23.70
CA ARG A 41 -32.51 42.47 22.87
C ARG A 41 -31.82 42.75 21.54
N SER A 42 -30.50 42.58 21.46
CA SER A 42 -29.75 42.69 20.21
C SER A 42 -29.94 41.45 19.34
N ARG A 43 -29.97 40.26 19.96
CA ARG A 43 -30.27 38.98 19.31
C ARG A 43 -31.69 38.96 18.73
N GLU A 44 -32.70 39.38 19.49
CA GLU A 44 -34.10 39.49 18.99
C GLU A 44 -34.24 40.48 17.83
N ARG A 45 -33.49 41.60 17.85
CA ARG A 45 -33.47 42.57 16.74
C ARG A 45 -32.76 42.04 15.51
N LEU A 46 -31.68 41.29 15.69
CA LEU A 46 -30.92 40.63 14.61
C LEU A 46 -31.71 39.47 14.00
N GLU A 47 -32.39 38.66 14.81
CA GLU A 47 -33.30 37.60 14.35
C GLU A 47 -34.50 38.20 13.60
N SER A 48 -35.10 39.29 14.11
CA SER A 48 -36.18 40.00 13.39
C SER A 48 -35.71 40.63 12.08
N ALA A 49 -34.47 41.11 12.00
CA ALA A 49 -33.89 41.66 10.77
C ALA A 49 -33.56 40.54 9.77
N ARG A 50 -33.01 39.42 10.24
CA ARG A 50 -32.74 38.21 9.45
C ARG A 50 -34.03 37.68 8.82
N ASP A 51 -35.08 37.54 9.62
CA ASP A 51 -36.35 36.97 9.15
C ASP A 51 -37.04 37.89 8.12
N LYS A 52 -36.91 39.22 8.26
CA LYS A 52 -37.41 40.20 7.25
C LYS A 52 -36.61 40.20 5.95
N VAL A 53 -35.31 39.93 6.00
CA VAL A 53 -34.44 39.83 4.81
C VAL A 53 -34.69 38.52 4.08
N VAL A 54 -34.88 37.42 4.81
CA VAL A 54 -35.26 36.11 4.25
C VAL A 54 -36.64 36.19 3.59
N ASP A 55 -37.64 36.79 4.24
CA ASP A 55 -38.99 36.96 3.67
C ASP A 55 -38.98 37.82 2.39
N ARG A 56 -38.18 38.89 2.35
CA ARG A 56 -37.99 39.73 1.16
C ARG A 56 -37.26 39.00 0.02
N ALA A 57 -36.23 38.22 0.34
CA ALA A 57 -35.47 37.44 -0.64
C ALA A 57 -36.31 36.32 -1.25
N VAL A 58 -37.12 35.63 -0.44
CA VAL A 58 -38.06 34.59 -0.89
C VAL A 58 -39.17 35.21 -1.76
N THR A 59 -39.71 36.37 -1.38
CA THR A 59 -40.72 37.08 -2.18
C THR A 59 -40.18 37.49 -3.56
N GLU A 60 -38.96 38.02 -3.64
CA GLU A 60 -38.36 38.47 -4.89
C GLU A 60 -37.95 37.29 -5.81
N LEU A 61 -37.60 36.14 -5.23
CA LEU A 61 -37.35 34.88 -5.95
C LEU A 61 -38.63 34.26 -6.52
N CYS A 62 -39.75 34.30 -5.77
CA CYS A 62 -41.05 33.83 -6.24
C CYS A 62 -41.63 34.72 -7.35
N GLU A 63 -41.55 36.05 -7.21
CA GLU A 63 -42.01 37.00 -8.25
C GLU A 63 -41.22 36.86 -9.57
N ARG A 64 -39.92 36.56 -9.50
CA ARG A 64 -39.09 36.29 -10.69
C ARG A 64 -39.39 34.94 -11.34
N ALA A 65 -39.97 33.98 -10.63
CA ALA A 65 -40.35 32.66 -11.14
C ALA A 65 -41.74 32.65 -11.85
N ALA A 66 -42.63 33.60 -11.55
CA ALA A 66 -44.03 33.65 -12.02
C ALA A 66 -44.23 34.14 -13.48
N GLY A 67 -43.26 33.95 -14.37
CA GLY A 67 -43.32 34.37 -15.77
C GLY A 67 -44.29 33.59 -16.69
N ARG A 68 -45.26 32.84 -16.16
CA ARG A 68 -46.32 32.14 -16.92
C ARG A 68 -47.70 32.34 -16.30
N SER A 69 -48.74 32.26 -17.12
CA SER A 69 -50.13 32.53 -16.74
C SER A 69 -50.61 31.55 -15.64
N PRO A 70 -51.32 32.02 -14.60
CA PRO A 70 -51.92 31.18 -13.55
C PRO A 70 -52.89 30.09 -14.05
N GLU A 71 -53.29 30.13 -15.33
CA GLU A 71 -54.14 29.12 -15.96
C GLU A 71 -53.35 27.87 -16.38
N ASP A 72 -52.06 28.01 -16.75
CA ASP A 72 -51.20 26.87 -17.16
C ASP A 72 -50.88 25.94 -15.98
N LEU A 73 -50.72 26.52 -14.78
CA LEU A 73 -50.43 25.78 -13.55
C LEU A 73 -51.64 24.97 -13.03
N ARG A 74 -52.87 25.41 -13.33
CA ARG A 74 -54.11 24.73 -12.93
C ARG A 74 -54.43 23.50 -13.80
N GLU A 75 -54.09 23.52 -15.09
CA GLU A 75 -54.26 22.35 -15.97
C GLU A 75 -53.25 21.24 -15.67
N GLU A 76 -52.00 21.58 -15.31
CA GLU A 76 -50.96 20.58 -15.00
C GLU A 76 -51.14 19.91 -13.62
N ALA A 77 -51.77 20.59 -12.65
CA ALA A 77 -52.11 20.01 -11.35
C ALA A 77 -53.23 18.95 -11.44
N ALA A 78 -53.99 18.92 -12.55
CA ALA A 78 -55.18 18.07 -12.70
C ALA A 78 -54.93 16.69 -13.37
N CYS A 79 -53.70 16.37 -13.82
CA CYS A 79 -53.44 15.12 -14.55
C CYS A 79 -52.19 14.34 -14.08
N GLY A 80 -52.39 13.26 -13.30
CA GLY A 80 -51.42 12.16 -13.12
C GLY A 80 -51.84 11.19 -11.99
N PRO A 81 -51.68 9.85 -12.11
CA PRO A 81 -52.40 8.85 -11.31
C PRO A 81 -51.74 8.39 -10.00
N ASP A 82 -50.68 9.06 -9.53
CA ASP A 82 -49.95 8.67 -8.31
C ASP A 82 -50.20 9.70 -7.20
N GLY A 83 -50.79 9.25 -6.09
CA GLY A 83 -51.40 10.06 -5.02
C GLY A 83 -50.45 10.87 -4.11
N THR A 84 -49.49 11.61 -4.68
CA THR A 84 -48.70 12.64 -3.97
C THR A 84 -49.36 14.03 -4.04
N ASP A 85 -49.23 14.82 -2.96
CA ASP A 85 -49.80 16.17 -2.83
C ASP A 85 -49.29 17.11 -3.95
N PRO A 86 -50.18 17.83 -4.67
CA PRO A 86 -49.78 18.76 -5.72
C PRO A 86 -48.84 19.89 -5.25
N ILE A 87 -48.87 20.28 -3.98
CA ILE A 87 -47.99 21.33 -3.44
C ILE A 87 -46.55 20.81 -3.26
N ASP A 88 -46.39 19.57 -2.79
CA ASP A 88 -45.06 18.96 -2.63
C ASP A 88 -44.36 18.71 -3.97
N ARG A 89 -45.12 18.36 -5.01
CA ARG A 89 -44.58 18.20 -6.38
C ARG A 89 -44.16 19.54 -6.99
N ALA A 90 -44.86 20.63 -6.66
CA ALA A 90 -44.51 21.97 -7.09
C ALA A 90 -43.23 22.46 -6.38
N LEU A 91 -43.08 22.17 -5.09
CA LEU A 91 -41.89 22.44 -4.29
C LEU A 91 -40.66 21.68 -4.83
N GLU A 92 -40.78 20.36 -5.06
CA GLU A 92 -39.68 19.52 -5.56
C GLU A 92 -39.18 20.02 -6.94
N ARG A 93 -40.09 20.44 -7.83
CA ARG A 93 -39.71 21.01 -9.13
C ARG A 93 -39.15 22.43 -9.03
N PHE A 94 -39.58 23.23 -8.06
CA PHE A 94 -39.04 24.56 -7.80
C PHE A 94 -37.58 24.47 -7.31
N VAL A 95 -37.34 23.64 -6.29
CA VAL A 95 -36.01 23.34 -5.73
C VAL A 95 -35.07 22.80 -6.81
N ARG A 96 -35.54 21.82 -7.60
CA ARG A 96 -34.76 21.22 -8.69
C ARG A 96 -34.51 22.14 -9.89
N ARG A 97 -35.42 23.08 -10.20
CA ARG A 97 -35.27 24.00 -11.35
C ARG A 97 -34.21 25.07 -11.09
N TYR A 98 -34.00 25.44 -9.83
CA TYR A 98 -33.00 26.43 -9.41
C TYR A 98 -31.75 25.80 -8.78
N ASP A 99 -31.63 24.46 -8.85
CA ASP A 99 -30.51 23.68 -8.31
C ASP A 99 -30.24 23.97 -6.82
N LEU A 100 -31.33 24.21 -6.08
CA LEU A 100 -31.28 24.41 -4.64
C LEU A 100 -31.17 23.04 -3.97
N ASP A 101 -30.17 22.88 -3.10
CA ASP A 101 -29.97 21.63 -2.38
C ASP A 101 -30.97 21.56 -1.21
N GLU A 102 -31.95 20.66 -1.30
CA GLU A 102 -33.02 20.49 -0.32
C GLU A 102 -32.47 20.19 1.08
N ALA A 103 -31.29 19.57 1.17
CA ALA A 103 -30.62 19.22 2.41
C ALA A 103 -29.96 20.42 3.12
N ARG A 104 -29.85 21.58 2.47
CA ARG A 104 -29.24 22.79 3.03
C ARG A 104 -30.27 23.88 3.37
N LEU A 105 -31.54 23.66 3.07
CA LEU A 105 -32.64 24.53 3.46
C LEU A 105 -33.25 24.01 4.77
N ASP A 106 -33.32 24.86 5.79
CA ASP A 106 -33.96 24.46 7.04
C ASP A 106 -35.48 24.24 6.86
N GLU A 107 -36.08 23.44 7.74
CA GLU A 107 -37.52 23.11 7.68
C GLU A 107 -38.42 24.36 7.66
N ARG A 108 -38.01 25.44 8.33
CA ARG A 108 -38.78 26.70 8.39
C ARG A 108 -38.81 27.41 7.04
N THR A 109 -37.71 27.39 6.30
CA THR A 109 -37.61 27.98 4.98
C THR A 109 -38.42 27.18 3.96
N LEU A 110 -38.39 25.84 4.06
CA LEU A 110 -39.20 24.97 3.21
C LEU A 110 -40.70 25.14 3.48
N ASP A 111 -41.11 25.31 4.74
CA ASP A 111 -42.51 25.54 5.11
C ASP A 111 -43.01 26.92 4.64
N ALA A 112 -42.18 27.97 4.68
CA ALA A 112 -42.52 29.28 4.13
C ALA A 112 -42.72 29.24 2.60
N ILE A 113 -41.90 28.46 1.88
CA ILE A 113 -42.04 28.25 0.43
C ILE A 113 -43.32 27.46 0.12
N ARG A 114 -43.65 26.43 0.93
CA ARG A 114 -44.92 25.67 0.81
C ARG A 114 -46.14 26.56 1.02
N GLU A 115 -46.16 27.37 2.08
CA GLU A 115 -47.29 28.23 2.43
C GLU A 115 -47.56 29.29 1.34
N ARG A 116 -46.49 29.80 0.71
CA ARG A 116 -46.61 30.77 -0.39
C ARG A 116 -47.06 30.12 -1.70
N LEU A 117 -46.57 28.93 -2.04
CA LEU A 117 -47.04 28.14 -3.19
C LEU A 117 -48.52 27.75 -3.04
N ALA A 118 -48.96 27.43 -1.81
CA ALA A 118 -50.37 27.16 -1.51
C ALA A 118 -51.27 28.39 -1.78
N THR A 119 -50.78 29.58 -1.42
CA THR A 119 -51.48 30.86 -1.60
C THR A 119 -51.66 31.22 -3.09
N GLU A 120 -50.64 31.02 -3.93
CA GLU A 120 -50.74 31.32 -5.38
C GLU A 120 -51.60 30.32 -6.16
N VAL A 121 -51.65 29.05 -5.73
CA VAL A 121 -52.50 27.99 -6.35
C VAL A 121 -53.98 28.17 -5.97
N GLY A 122 -54.27 28.94 -4.92
CA GLY A 122 -55.62 29.37 -4.52
C GLY A 122 -56.29 28.45 -3.51
N LEU A 123 -55.54 27.97 -2.52
CA LEU A 123 -56.06 27.19 -1.38
C LEU A 123 -55.83 28.00 -0.09
N ASP A 124 -56.88 28.70 0.37
CA ASP A 124 -57.02 29.58 1.56
C ASP A 124 -56.07 30.82 1.57
N GLY A 125 -56.40 32.08 1.91
CA GLY A 125 -57.58 32.73 2.46
C GLY A 125 -57.17 33.98 3.29
N ASP A 126 -56.91 35.11 2.61
CA ASP A 126 -57.08 36.52 3.07
C ASP A 126 -56.11 37.15 4.11
N VAL A 127 -55.16 38.03 3.69
CA VAL A 127 -54.73 39.29 4.37
C VAL A 127 -54.12 40.30 3.37
N ASP A 128 -54.58 41.56 3.44
CA ASP A 128 -54.20 42.74 2.64
C ASP A 128 -52.98 43.49 3.23
N VAL A 129 -51.92 43.69 2.43
CA VAL A 129 -50.61 44.27 2.81
C VAL A 129 -50.60 45.81 2.77
N GLY A 130 -51.70 46.46 2.37
CA GLY A 130 -51.79 47.91 2.21
C GLY A 130 -51.72 48.74 3.50
N GLU A 131 -52.08 48.19 4.66
CA GLU A 131 -52.21 48.97 5.91
C GLU A 131 -50.92 49.02 6.76
N LEU A 132 -49.96 48.12 6.51
CA LEU A 132 -48.71 48.05 7.28
C LEU A 132 -47.65 49.06 6.80
N LEU A 133 -47.73 49.47 5.53
CA LEU A 133 -46.73 50.33 4.88
C LEU A 133 -46.91 51.83 5.20
N GLU A 134 -48.06 52.26 5.71
CA GLU A 134 -48.31 53.69 6.01
C GLU A 134 -47.83 54.14 7.40
N ARG A 135 -47.30 53.23 8.25
CA ARG A 135 -46.87 53.56 9.62
C ARG A 135 -45.35 53.64 9.83
N LEU A 136 -44.54 53.44 8.79
CA LEU A 136 -43.08 53.37 8.91
C LEU A 136 -42.33 54.58 8.31
N THR A 137 -43.02 55.56 7.73
CA THR A 137 -42.38 56.59 6.90
C THR A 137 -42.35 58.03 7.43
N ASP A 138 -42.71 58.33 8.68
CA ASP A 138 -42.56 59.70 9.23
C ASP A 138 -41.92 59.74 10.64
N GLY A 139 -40.60 59.97 10.66
CA GLY A 139 -39.98 61.23 11.10
C GLY A 139 -40.12 61.75 12.55
N ASP A 140 -38.94 62.05 13.13
CA ASP A 140 -38.62 63.06 14.15
C ASP A 140 -38.88 62.83 15.66
N SER A 141 -37.80 63.01 16.43
CA SER A 141 -37.74 63.22 17.89
C SER A 141 -37.83 64.75 18.19
N PRO A 142 -38.34 65.24 19.34
CA PRO A 142 -37.60 65.18 20.62
C PRO A 142 -38.43 65.22 21.95
N ASP A 143 -37.68 65.10 23.06
CA ASP A 143 -37.94 65.55 24.45
C ASP A 143 -38.74 64.70 25.49
N ALA A 144 -37.94 63.99 26.30
CA ALA A 144 -37.86 64.01 27.78
C ALA A 144 -39.11 63.78 28.66
N ALA A 145 -39.10 62.67 29.43
CA ALA A 145 -38.98 62.70 30.90
C ALA A 145 -39.04 61.29 31.57
N THR A 146 -38.02 61.04 32.41
CA THR A 146 -37.97 60.19 33.63
C THR A 146 -38.10 58.66 33.50
N ALA A 147 -36.96 57.96 33.63
CA ALA A 147 -36.60 57.22 34.85
C ALA A 147 -35.13 56.73 34.78
N ASN A 148 -34.35 57.08 35.81
CA ASN A 148 -33.00 56.59 36.10
C ASN A 148 -32.95 55.05 36.14
N ASP A 149 -31.90 54.41 35.61
CA ASP A 149 -30.73 54.06 36.42
C ASP A 149 -29.55 53.58 35.55
N SER A 150 -28.35 53.73 36.10
CA SER A 150 -27.05 53.76 35.44
C SER A 150 -26.36 52.39 35.25
N THR A 151 -25.81 52.14 34.05
CA THR A 151 -24.41 51.73 33.79
C THR A 151 -24.18 51.69 32.27
N ALA A 152 -23.49 52.69 31.73
CA ALA A 152 -23.12 52.79 30.31
C ALA A 152 -21.62 52.52 30.14
N ALA A 153 -21.26 51.71 29.14
CA ALA A 153 -19.91 51.66 28.57
C ALA A 153 -19.64 52.96 27.77
N ASP A 154 -18.37 53.34 27.63
CA ASP A 154 -17.93 54.62 27.04
C ASP A 154 -18.29 54.70 25.52
N PRO A 155 -19.02 55.73 25.04
CA PRO A 155 -19.45 55.84 23.64
C PRO A 155 -18.33 55.80 22.60
N LEU A 156 -17.08 56.12 22.99
CA LEU A 156 -15.92 56.12 22.10
C LEU A 156 -15.43 54.71 21.70
N GLU A 157 -15.72 53.66 22.49
CA GLU A 157 -15.27 52.29 22.17
C GLU A 157 -16.19 51.58 21.16
N ILE A 158 -17.47 51.94 21.12
CA ILE A 158 -18.47 51.39 20.19
C ILE A 158 -18.27 51.95 18.79
N GLU A 159 -17.95 53.24 18.66
CA GLU A 159 -17.73 53.89 17.36
C GLU A 159 -16.45 53.38 16.67
N ALA A 160 -15.40 53.07 17.45
CA ALA A 160 -14.20 52.41 16.96
C ALA A 160 -14.47 50.97 16.48
N ALA A 161 -15.23 50.18 17.25
CA ALA A 161 -15.60 48.81 16.87
C ALA A 161 -16.47 48.76 15.60
N LEU A 162 -17.39 49.71 15.44
CA LEU A 162 -18.24 49.81 14.24
C LEU A 162 -17.47 50.25 12.99
N THR A 163 -16.38 51.02 13.17
CA THR A 163 -15.51 51.42 12.07
C THR A 163 -14.63 50.25 11.63
N GLU A 164 -14.07 49.50 12.59
CA GLU A 164 -13.27 48.30 12.33
C GLU A 164 -14.11 47.18 11.67
N LEU A 165 -15.33 46.94 12.16
CA LEU A 165 -16.27 45.98 11.57
C LEU A 165 -16.66 46.37 10.13
N ARG A 166 -16.80 47.68 9.85
CA ARG A 166 -17.10 48.18 8.51
C ARG A 166 -15.93 47.91 7.55
N GLU A 167 -14.70 48.17 7.97
CA GLU A 167 -13.50 47.91 7.16
C GLU A 167 -13.33 46.40 6.88
N THR A 168 -13.66 45.53 7.84
CA THR A 168 -13.65 44.07 7.65
C THR A 168 -14.70 43.60 6.63
N ILE A 169 -15.93 44.11 6.71
CA ILE A 169 -17.01 43.80 5.74
C ILE A 169 -16.62 44.25 4.33
N GLN A 170 -16.02 45.44 4.21
CA GLN A 170 -15.57 45.96 2.92
C GLN A 170 -14.43 45.12 2.33
N THR A 171 -13.52 44.62 3.16
CA THR A 171 -12.39 43.79 2.73
C THR A 171 -12.84 42.39 2.27
N GLU A 172 -13.74 41.74 3.01
CA GLU A 172 -14.21 40.37 2.69
C GLU A 172 -15.12 40.33 1.45
N LEU A 173 -15.78 41.43 1.12
CA LEU A 173 -16.63 41.56 -0.06
C LEU A 173 -15.97 42.34 -1.22
N ASP A 174 -14.67 42.64 -1.10
CA ASP A 174 -13.83 43.37 -2.08
C ASP A 174 -14.44 44.72 -2.54
N LEU A 175 -15.00 45.48 -1.60
CA LEU A 175 -15.62 46.80 -1.81
C LEU A 175 -14.58 47.93 -1.63
N GLU A 176 -14.68 49.03 -2.39
CA GLU A 176 -13.70 50.12 -2.28
C GLU A 176 -13.78 50.86 -0.93
N PRO A 177 -12.63 51.23 -0.32
CA PRO A 177 -12.60 51.97 0.94
C PRO A 177 -13.13 53.40 0.76
N ASP A 178 -13.89 53.90 1.76
CA ASP A 178 -14.55 55.22 1.84
C ASP A 178 -15.85 55.45 1.02
N GLN A 179 -16.54 54.40 0.56
CA GLN A 179 -17.87 54.53 -0.07
C GLN A 179 -19.00 54.84 0.94
N SER A 180 -20.08 55.51 0.47
CA SER A 180 -21.27 55.78 1.29
C SER A 180 -22.09 54.51 1.56
N LEU A 181 -22.77 54.42 2.72
CA LEU A 181 -23.52 53.22 3.13
C LEU A 181 -24.60 52.81 2.10
N GLU A 182 -25.22 53.78 1.44
CA GLU A 182 -26.22 53.53 0.38
C GLU A 182 -25.60 52.94 -0.90
N GLN A 183 -24.35 53.28 -1.23
CA GLN A 183 -23.64 52.69 -2.38
C GLN A 183 -23.13 51.28 -2.08
N ALA A 184 -22.59 51.07 -0.89
CA ALA A 184 -22.15 49.74 -0.45
C ALA A 184 -23.31 48.73 -0.45
N VAL A 185 -24.50 49.13 0.02
CA VAL A 185 -25.70 48.27 0.01
C VAL A 185 -26.18 47.97 -1.43
N ALA A 186 -26.02 48.91 -2.36
CA ALA A 186 -26.39 48.70 -3.76
C ALA A 186 -25.41 47.77 -4.51
N GLU A 187 -24.12 47.79 -4.17
CA GLU A 187 -23.11 46.87 -4.73
C GLU A 187 -23.21 45.47 -4.13
N ILE A 188 -23.46 45.35 -2.82
CA ILE A 188 -23.75 44.06 -2.15
C ILE A 188 -24.99 43.39 -2.76
N GLY A 189 -26.01 44.17 -3.14
CA GLY A 189 -27.20 43.66 -3.85
C GLY A 189 -26.93 43.14 -5.26
N GLN A 190 -25.73 43.35 -5.81
CA GLN A 190 -25.27 42.82 -7.11
C GLN A 190 -24.28 41.66 -6.97
N CYS A 191 -23.81 41.37 -5.75
CA CYS A 191 -22.97 40.22 -5.45
C CYS A 191 -23.79 38.91 -5.41
N ASP A 192 -23.11 37.79 -5.65
CA ASP A 192 -23.73 36.47 -5.53
C ASP A 192 -24.18 36.21 -4.08
N ALA A 193 -25.45 35.80 -3.91
CA ALA A 193 -26.07 35.68 -2.60
C ALA A 193 -25.38 34.63 -1.70
N VAL A 194 -24.72 33.63 -2.28
CA VAL A 194 -23.96 32.59 -1.54
C VAL A 194 -22.64 33.16 -1.01
N VAL A 195 -22.00 34.04 -1.77
CA VAL A 195 -20.78 34.75 -1.35
C VAL A 195 -21.08 35.73 -0.22
N VAL A 196 -22.19 36.47 -0.32
CA VAL A 196 -22.66 37.38 0.74
C VAL A 196 -23.06 36.60 2.00
N GLY A 197 -23.69 35.42 1.84
CA GLY A 197 -24.05 34.52 2.94
C GLY A 197 -22.84 34.00 3.73
N HIS A 198 -21.80 33.52 3.04
CA HIS A 198 -20.59 33.01 3.71
C HIS A 198 -19.73 34.11 4.34
N ALA A 199 -19.67 35.30 3.73
CA ALA A 199 -18.98 36.44 4.34
C ALA A 199 -19.66 36.88 5.63
N LEU A 200 -21.01 36.91 5.66
CA LEU A 200 -21.78 37.22 6.87
C LEU A 200 -21.67 36.13 7.94
N GLU A 201 -21.67 34.86 7.54
CA GLU A 201 -21.46 33.74 8.44
C GLU A 201 -20.10 33.86 9.14
N ARG A 202 -19.00 34.00 8.38
CA ARG A 202 -17.64 34.14 8.95
C ARG A 202 -17.49 35.36 9.84
N LEU A 203 -18.13 36.47 9.49
CA LEU A 203 -18.13 37.69 10.32
C LEU A 203 -18.82 37.45 11.68
N LEU A 204 -19.91 36.67 11.69
CA LEU A 204 -20.73 36.39 12.87
C LEU A 204 -20.17 35.28 13.76
N THR A 205 -19.53 34.26 13.20
CA THR A 205 -19.00 33.11 13.95
C THR A 205 -17.54 33.23 14.35
N GLU A 206 -16.73 34.00 13.63
CA GLU A 206 -15.28 34.05 13.87
C GLU A 206 -14.77 35.44 14.29
N GLU A 207 -15.06 36.49 13.52
CA GLU A 207 -14.43 37.81 13.74
C GLU A 207 -15.12 38.64 14.84
N ILE A 208 -16.45 38.64 14.92
CA ILE A 208 -17.17 39.32 16.02
C ILE A 208 -16.82 38.73 17.39
N PRO A 209 -16.80 37.39 17.59
CA PRO A 209 -16.34 36.80 18.84
C PRO A 209 -14.89 37.14 19.19
N ARG A 210 -14.00 37.23 18.20
CA ARG A 210 -12.59 37.59 18.40
C ARG A 210 -12.40 39.05 18.85
N LEU A 211 -13.15 40.00 18.27
CA LEU A 211 -13.15 41.40 18.70
C LEU A 211 -13.75 41.59 20.11
N VAL A 212 -14.63 40.67 20.52
CA VAL A 212 -15.21 40.62 21.87
C VAL A 212 -14.21 40.04 22.89
N ASP A 213 -13.46 38.99 22.52
CA ASP A 213 -12.44 38.36 23.37
C ASP A 213 -11.17 39.23 23.54
N GLU A 214 -10.80 40.04 22.56
CA GLU A 214 -9.67 40.98 22.69
C GLU A 214 -9.97 42.17 23.63
N ARG A 215 -11.25 42.39 23.99
CA ARG A 215 -11.70 43.49 24.86
C ARG A 215 -12.21 43.04 26.24
N THR A 216 -12.15 41.75 26.55
CA THR A 216 -12.41 41.20 27.90
C THR A 216 -11.10 41.07 28.70
N PRO A 217 -10.96 41.69 29.89
CA PRO A 217 -9.72 41.57 30.66
C PRO A 217 -9.63 40.22 31.38
N ASP A 218 -8.50 39.51 31.21
CA ASP A 218 -8.23 38.17 31.74
C ASP A 218 -7.94 38.17 33.27
N GLU A 219 -8.77 37.48 34.07
CA GLU A 219 -8.52 37.17 35.48
C GLU A 219 -7.74 35.84 35.61
N SER A 220 -6.45 35.85 35.24
CA SER A 220 -5.50 34.80 35.59
C SER A 220 -4.15 35.34 36.11
N SER A 221 -4.18 36.30 37.04
CA SER A 221 -3.04 36.53 37.93
C SER A 221 -3.42 37.13 39.28
N SER A 222 -3.19 36.39 40.36
CA SER A 222 -2.97 36.99 41.70
C SER A 222 -1.66 36.46 42.27
N GLU A 223 -0.81 37.41 42.66
CA GLU A 223 0.64 37.36 42.85
C GLU A 223 1.13 36.58 44.11
N PRO A 224 2.44 36.62 44.41
CA PRO A 224 2.82 37.59 45.45
C PRO A 224 4.00 38.48 45.07
N ASN A 225 3.79 39.79 45.21
CA ASN A 225 4.79 40.84 45.09
C ASN A 225 5.67 40.92 46.35
N GLU A 226 6.98 40.74 46.20
CA GLU A 226 7.97 41.33 47.11
C GLU A 226 8.73 42.46 46.39
N ARG A 227 8.27 43.68 46.71
CA ARG A 227 9.05 44.89 47.03
C ARG A 227 10.25 45.29 46.15
N GLU A 228 10.08 46.51 45.64
CA GLU A 228 10.94 47.69 45.85
C GLU A 228 11.75 48.22 44.65
N LEU A 229 11.41 49.49 44.34
CA LEU A 229 12.27 50.61 43.92
C LEU A 229 12.55 50.81 42.41
N SER A 230 11.81 51.77 41.86
CA SER A 230 12.26 52.74 40.84
C SER A 230 13.52 53.50 41.32
N PRO A 231 14.30 54.26 40.50
CA PRO A 231 13.97 54.79 39.16
C PRO A 231 15.12 54.89 38.13
N ALA A 232 14.78 55.46 36.97
CA ALA A 232 15.60 56.34 36.11
C ALA A 232 15.91 55.85 34.68
N SER A 233 15.45 56.65 33.71
CA SER A 233 16.07 56.91 32.40
C SER A 233 17.31 57.84 32.58
N PRO A 234 18.07 58.28 31.55
CA PRO A 234 18.19 57.92 30.11
C PRO A 234 19.68 57.71 29.67
N THR A 235 19.99 57.47 28.38
CA THR A 235 20.91 58.32 27.53
C THR A 235 21.35 57.66 26.20
N GLU A 236 21.50 58.55 25.20
CA GLU A 236 21.97 58.38 23.82
C GLU A 236 23.50 58.22 23.63
N THR A 237 23.89 57.92 22.38
CA THR A 237 25.16 58.21 21.66
C THR A 237 26.41 57.38 22.03
N ASP A 238 27.31 56.93 21.14
CA ASP A 238 27.80 57.49 19.87
C ASP A 238 28.52 56.38 19.03
N ARG A 239 28.29 56.28 17.71
CA ARG A 239 29.22 56.53 16.58
C ARG A 239 30.57 55.78 16.47
N ALA A 240 30.65 55.03 15.35
CA ALA A 240 31.60 55.18 14.22
C ALA A 240 32.89 54.32 14.10
N ALA A 241 32.94 53.64 12.93
CA ALA A 241 34.01 53.53 11.92
C ALA A 241 35.11 52.44 12.01
N LEU A 242 35.20 51.64 10.93
CA LEU A 242 36.36 51.25 10.07
C LEU A 242 36.05 49.89 9.39
N GLU A 243 35.62 49.86 8.13
CA GLU A 243 36.39 49.83 6.86
C GLU A 243 37.02 48.47 6.44
N GLY A 244 36.61 48.02 5.24
CA GLY A 244 37.25 47.06 4.32
C GLY A 244 36.61 45.66 4.28
N GLY A 245 36.11 45.09 3.18
CA GLY A 245 35.99 45.48 1.78
C GLY A 245 35.52 44.25 0.96
N THR A 246 34.55 44.47 0.08
CA THR A 246 34.08 43.67 -1.10
C THR A 246 33.67 42.20 -0.94
N ASP A 247 32.36 41.91 -1.11
CA ASP A 247 31.83 41.20 -2.29
C ASP A 247 30.29 40.98 -2.24
N ALA A 248 29.72 40.75 -3.44
CA ALA A 248 28.42 40.13 -3.76
C ALA A 248 27.13 40.98 -3.82
N ALA A 249 26.85 41.41 -5.07
CA ALA A 249 25.59 41.32 -5.83
C ALA A 249 24.22 41.30 -5.11
N ALA A 250 23.41 42.29 -5.47
CA ALA A 250 21.96 42.33 -5.30
C ALA A 250 21.24 41.58 -6.43
N GLN A 251 20.16 40.85 -6.11
CA GLN A 251 18.81 41.00 -6.68
C GLN A 251 17.90 39.82 -6.33
N GLY A 252 16.65 40.15 -5.98
CA GLY A 252 15.48 39.44 -6.51
C GLY A 252 14.95 38.25 -5.73
N ASN A 253 14.09 38.53 -4.75
CA ASN A 253 13.22 37.57 -4.07
C ASN A 253 12.00 37.26 -4.96
N GLN A 254 11.76 35.97 -5.26
CA GLN A 254 10.47 35.46 -5.76
C GLN A 254 10.12 34.13 -5.05
N PRO A 255 8.82 33.81 -4.86
CA PRO A 255 8.38 32.70 -4.02
C PRO A 255 8.46 31.37 -4.76
N VAL A 256 8.87 30.33 -4.02
CA VAL A 256 8.97 28.94 -4.46
C VAL A 256 7.58 28.29 -4.48
N GLN A 257 7.14 27.85 -5.66
CA GLN A 257 6.00 26.94 -5.83
C GLN A 257 6.45 25.47 -5.76
N PRO A 258 5.60 24.53 -5.30
CA PRO A 258 5.93 23.11 -5.24
C PRO A 258 5.81 22.48 -6.63
N ARG A 259 6.92 21.97 -7.18
CA ARG A 259 6.89 21.17 -8.42
C ARG A 259 6.81 19.69 -8.10
N SER A 260 5.69 19.11 -8.51
CA SER A 260 5.36 17.69 -8.56
C SER A 260 6.29 16.89 -9.48
N VAL A 261 6.48 15.61 -9.11
CA VAL A 261 6.77 14.35 -9.85
C VAL A 261 7.10 14.41 -11.37
N ALA A 262 6.52 15.31 -12.16
CA ALA A 262 6.82 15.52 -13.58
C ALA A 262 8.29 15.96 -13.83
N THR A 263 8.91 16.68 -12.88
CA THR A 263 10.31 17.12 -13.02
C THR A 263 11.29 15.95 -12.96
N ALA A 264 10.97 14.84 -12.27
CA ALA A 264 11.81 13.64 -12.24
C ALA A 264 11.78 12.88 -13.59
N ALA A 265 10.61 12.82 -14.24
CA ALA A 265 10.46 12.21 -15.57
C ALA A 265 11.12 13.06 -16.68
N ALA A 266 11.03 14.39 -16.59
CA ALA A 266 11.70 15.31 -17.51
C ALA A 266 13.22 15.29 -17.35
N THR A 267 13.72 15.11 -16.12
CA THR A 267 15.16 14.91 -15.85
C THR A 267 15.66 13.58 -16.39
N MET A 268 14.83 12.52 -16.33
CA MET A 268 15.11 11.21 -16.95
C MET A 268 15.26 11.28 -18.47
N LEU A 269 14.40 12.07 -19.15
CA LEU A 269 14.46 12.27 -20.60
C LEU A 269 15.60 13.20 -21.03
N ALA A 270 15.94 14.19 -20.20
CA ALA A 270 17.09 15.07 -20.44
C ALA A 270 18.44 14.34 -20.27
N LEU A 271 18.52 13.36 -19.36
CA LEU A 271 19.71 12.52 -19.14
C LEU A 271 19.92 11.45 -20.24
N LEU A 272 18.89 11.13 -21.02
CA LEU A 272 18.98 10.19 -22.14
C LEU A 272 19.43 10.85 -23.46
N ALA A 273 19.53 12.18 -23.50
CA ALA A 273 19.84 12.94 -24.71
C ALA A 273 21.34 13.28 -24.88
N ASP A 274 22.19 12.96 -23.89
CA ASP A 274 23.57 13.47 -23.86
C ASP A 274 24.66 12.47 -24.28
N ASP A 275 24.31 11.35 -24.91
CA ASP A 275 25.33 10.46 -25.46
C ASP A 275 24.99 9.94 -26.87
N GLY A 276 25.69 10.53 -27.84
CA GLY A 276 26.02 10.09 -29.20
C GLY A 276 25.27 8.92 -29.85
N GLY A 277 24.40 9.25 -30.80
CA GLY A 277 24.17 8.47 -32.02
C GLY A 277 23.00 7.47 -31.98
N LEU A 278 21.89 7.85 -32.62
CA LEU A 278 20.70 7.01 -32.77
C LEU A 278 20.94 5.81 -33.70
N ASP A 279 20.65 4.62 -33.18
CA ASP A 279 20.47 3.37 -33.94
C ASP A 279 19.28 3.51 -34.92
N PRO A 280 19.38 3.07 -36.20
CA PRO A 280 18.27 3.05 -37.15
C PRO A 280 16.98 2.35 -36.65
N ALA A 281 17.05 1.51 -35.61
CA ALA A 281 15.86 0.97 -34.93
C ALA A 281 15.07 2.02 -34.12
N ALA A 282 15.75 3.00 -33.51
CA ALA A 282 15.10 4.14 -32.85
C ALA A 282 14.44 5.10 -33.87
N GLY A 283 15.00 5.16 -35.09
CA GLY A 283 14.42 5.89 -36.23
C GLY A 283 13.08 5.30 -36.70
N GLN A 284 12.84 3.99 -36.54
CA GLN A 284 11.57 3.37 -36.89
C GLN A 284 10.46 3.70 -35.87
N LEU A 285 10.80 3.82 -34.58
CA LEU A 285 9.87 4.28 -33.55
C LEU A 285 9.52 5.77 -33.72
N LEU A 286 10.50 6.60 -34.12
CA LEU A 286 10.29 8.02 -34.50
C LEU A 286 9.46 8.18 -35.78
N SER A 287 9.55 7.24 -36.73
CA SER A 287 8.75 7.27 -37.96
C SER A 287 7.29 6.90 -37.78
N LEU A 288 6.96 6.20 -36.69
CA LEU A 288 5.58 5.90 -36.28
C LEU A 288 4.91 7.08 -35.56
N LEU A 289 5.66 8.14 -35.26
CA LEU A 289 5.20 9.37 -34.60
C LEU A 289 5.10 10.59 -35.55
N GLY A 290 5.13 10.39 -36.88
CA GLY A 290 4.88 11.46 -37.86
C GLY A 290 3.64 11.17 -38.70
N PRO A 291 2.65 12.09 -38.73
CA PRO A 291 2.80 13.23 -39.64
C PRO A 291 2.13 14.54 -39.15
N THR A 292 2.88 15.43 -38.50
CA THR A 292 2.55 16.87 -38.45
C THR A 292 3.83 17.70 -38.39
N ALA A 293 4.65 17.62 -39.44
CA ALA A 293 5.84 18.46 -39.58
C ALA A 293 5.87 19.05 -40.99
N SER A 294 4.95 19.97 -41.27
CA SER A 294 5.02 20.82 -42.47
C SER A 294 4.25 22.13 -42.32
N SER A 295 4.59 22.95 -41.32
CA SER A 295 4.52 24.40 -41.46
C SER A 295 5.51 25.06 -40.50
N ALA A 296 6.38 25.89 -41.06
CA ALA A 296 7.47 26.56 -40.37
C ALA A 296 6.99 27.88 -39.73
N GLY A 297 7.57 28.24 -38.58
CA GLY A 297 7.57 29.63 -38.11
C GLY A 297 7.78 29.85 -36.61
N ASP A 298 9.05 30.03 -36.24
CA ASP A 298 9.56 30.91 -35.17
C ASP A 298 9.34 30.61 -33.66
N ALA A 299 10.46 30.82 -32.96
CA ALA A 299 10.81 30.87 -31.53
C ALA A 299 9.80 30.60 -30.39
N SER A 300 10.36 29.95 -29.35
CA SER A 300 10.08 29.97 -27.90
C SER A 300 9.32 28.79 -27.27
N ASP A 301 9.99 28.21 -26.26
CA ASP A 301 9.54 27.35 -25.16
C ASP A 301 8.18 26.68 -25.29
N THR A 302 8.21 25.40 -25.68
CA THR A 302 7.17 24.43 -25.32
C THR A 302 7.77 23.03 -25.24
N PRO A 303 7.91 22.44 -24.04
CA PRO A 303 8.61 21.17 -23.87
C PRO A 303 7.67 19.98 -24.12
N ILE A 304 8.31 18.83 -24.34
CA ILE A 304 7.80 17.47 -24.52
C ILE A 304 6.58 17.09 -23.64
N GLU A 305 6.35 17.77 -22.51
CA GLU A 305 5.11 17.70 -21.73
C GLU A 305 3.85 17.96 -22.56
N ARG A 306 3.84 18.97 -23.44
CA ARG A 306 2.65 19.26 -24.26
C ARG A 306 2.44 18.19 -25.34
N ALA A 307 3.51 17.58 -25.85
CA ALA A 307 3.44 16.47 -26.80
C ALA A 307 2.99 15.15 -26.15
N LEU A 308 3.40 14.85 -24.90
CA LEU A 308 2.91 13.70 -24.14
C LEU A 308 1.47 13.90 -23.67
N VAL A 309 1.10 15.12 -23.25
CA VAL A 309 -0.29 15.46 -22.91
C VAL A 309 -1.17 15.46 -24.15
N GLU A 310 -0.71 15.92 -25.32
CA GLU A 310 -1.44 15.83 -26.59
C GLU A 310 -1.50 14.40 -27.14
N LEU A 311 -0.49 13.55 -26.91
CA LEU A 311 -0.52 12.12 -27.27
C LEU A 311 -1.52 11.35 -26.39
N VAL A 312 -1.52 11.63 -25.08
CA VAL A 312 -2.50 11.06 -24.14
C VAL A 312 -3.90 11.62 -24.41
N SER A 313 -4.02 12.89 -24.80
CA SER A 313 -5.30 13.52 -25.14
C SER A 313 -5.84 13.03 -26.49
N SER A 314 -5.00 12.82 -27.50
CA SER A 314 -5.42 12.29 -28.82
C SER A 314 -5.76 10.80 -28.76
N LEU A 315 -5.11 10.01 -27.89
CA LEU A 315 -5.48 8.61 -27.63
C LEU A 315 -6.77 8.48 -26.79
N LEU A 316 -7.16 9.51 -26.03
CA LEU A 316 -8.37 9.50 -25.19
C LEU A 316 -9.55 10.25 -25.80
N LEU A 317 -9.33 11.15 -26.76
CA LEU A 317 -10.34 12.01 -27.36
C LEU A 317 -10.11 12.16 -28.88
N GLU A 318 -10.39 11.13 -29.66
CA GLU A 318 -10.77 11.33 -31.06
C GLU A 318 -11.83 10.31 -31.48
N GLY A 319 -13.05 10.82 -31.60
CA GLY A 319 -14.16 10.19 -32.28
C GLY A 319 -14.85 11.27 -33.09
N ASP A 320 -14.30 11.57 -34.26
CA ASP A 320 -15.10 11.98 -35.42
C ASP A 320 -14.24 11.80 -36.67
N GLY A 321 -14.48 10.70 -37.38
CA GLY A 321 -13.71 10.29 -38.55
C GLY A 321 -14.30 9.02 -39.15
N ASP A 322 -15.20 9.21 -40.10
CA ASP A 322 -15.88 8.18 -40.89
C ASP A 322 -14.84 7.47 -41.78
N ASP A 323 -14.20 6.40 -41.29
CA ASP A 323 -13.73 5.23 -42.07
C ASP A 323 -12.94 4.21 -41.20
N GLY A 324 -13.59 3.09 -40.88
CA GLY A 324 -12.99 1.75 -40.87
C GLY A 324 -12.02 1.34 -39.76
N PHE A 325 -12.52 1.08 -38.54
CA PHE A 325 -12.16 -0.10 -37.72
C PHE A 325 -13.25 -0.31 -36.65
N ASP A 326 -13.95 -1.45 -36.70
CA ASP A 326 -15.07 -1.76 -35.78
C ASP A 326 -14.55 -2.08 -34.36
N LEU A 327 -14.55 -1.05 -33.51
CA LEU A 327 -14.22 -1.08 -32.08
C LEU A 327 -15.49 -0.96 -31.21
N THR A 328 -16.53 -1.72 -31.52
CA THR A 328 -17.76 -1.80 -30.71
C THR A 328 -17.55 -2.26 -29.26
N GLY A 329 -16.35 -2.75 -28.90
CA GLY A 329 -15.97 -3.10 -27.51
C GLY A 329 -15.39 -1.96 -26.65
N VAL A 330 -14.94 -0.84 -27.24
CA VAL A 330 -14.28 0.25 -26.50
C VAL A 330 -15.28 1.33 -26.04
N ALA A 331 -16.45 1.40 -26.67
CA ALA A 331 -17.54 2.30 -26.25
C ALA A 331 -18.08 1.99 -24.83
N ALA A 332 -17.85 0.77 -24.32
CA ALA A 332 -18.20 0.37 -22.96
C ALA A 332 -17.31 0.99 -21.86
N LEU A 333 -16.18 1.62 -22.23
CA LEU A 333 -15.24 2.25 -21.29
C LEU A 333 -15.49 3.73 -21.03
N ARG A 334 -16.54 4.35 -21.61
CA ARG A 334 -16.99 5.70 -21.22
C ARG A 334 -17.72 5.66 -19.88
N SER A 335 -16.97 5.42 -18.80
CA SER A 335 -17.46 5.71 -17.45
C SER A 335 -17.48 7.23 -17.23
N ARG A 336 -18.54 7.75 -16.60
CA ARG A 336 -18.67 9.19 -16.25
C ARG A 336 -17.81 9.60 -15.04
N SER A 337 -17.13 8.67 -14.36
CA SER A 337 -16.32 8.96 -13.17
C SER A 337 -14.91 9.41 -13.56
N LYS A 338 -14.53 10.64 -13.16
CA LYS A 338 -13.15 11.16 -13.28
C LYS A 338 -12.14 10.24 -12.57
N GLY A 339 -12.54 9.56 -11.50
CA GLY A 339 -11.69 8.64 -10.73
C GLY A 339 -11.31 7.36 -11.49
N SER A 340 -12.27 6.74 -12.19
CA SER A 340 -11.98 5.54 -13.00
C SER A 340 -11.05 5.84 -14.17
N LEU A 341 -11.18 7.01 -14.80
CA LEU A 341 -10.24 7.48 -15.83
C LEU A 341 -8.82 7.71 -15.26
N ALA A 342 -8.73 8.29 -14.05
CA ALA A 342 -7.44 8.48 -13.38
C ALA A 342 -6.75 7.13 -13.07
N LEU A 343 -7.50 6.12 -12.60
CA LEU A 343 -6.97 4.78 -12.39
C LEU A 343 -6.48 4.12 -13.68
N ILE A 344 -7.27 4.19 -14.75
CA ILE A 344 -6.87 3.64 -16.06
C ILE A 344 -5.60 4.35 -16.56
N GLY A 345 -5.56 5.68 -16.47
CA GLY A 345 -4.40 6.48 -16.85
C GLY A 345 -3.15 6.08 -16.06
N LEU A 346 -3.27 5.93 -14.74
CA LEU A 346 -2.18 5.50 -13.87
C LEU A 346 -1.72 4.07 -14.17
N PHE A 347 -2.64 3.14 -14.41
CA PHE A 347 -2.32 1.76 -14.80
C PHE A 347 -1.53 1.72 -16.11
N VAL A 348 -1.97 2.45 -17.13
CA VAL A 348 -1.28 2.55 -18.42
C VAL A 348 0.09 3.21 -18.25
N ALA A 349 0.19 4.30 -17.48
CA ALA A 349 1.45 4.96 -17.19
C ALA A 349 2.45 4.01 -16.51
N ASN A 350 2.00 3.24 -15.53
CA ASN A 350 2.80 2.23 -14.85
C ASN A 350 3.27 1.13 -15.82
N LEU A 351 2.40 0.60 -16.69
CA LEU A 351 2.78 -0.39 -17.69
C LEU A 351 3.83 0.15 -18.67
N VAL A 352 3.69 1.40 -19.11
CA VAL A 352 4.68 2.07 -19.98
C VAL A 352 6.00 2.24 -19.24
N ALA A 353 5.98 2.79 -18.02
CA ALA A 353 7.18 2.99 -17.21
C ALA A 353 7.92 1.67 -16.96
N MET A 354 7.19 0.62 -16.57
CA MET A 354 7.76 -0.70 -16.31
C MET A 354 8.23 -1.40 -17.59
N SER A 355 7.61 -1.16 -18.74
CA SER A 355 8.07 -1.67 -20.03
C SER A 355 9.37 -0.99 -20.50
N ILE A 356 9.48 0.32 -20.30
CA ILE A 356 10.74 1.07 -20.52
C ILE A 356 11.81 0.55 -19.55
N GLY A 357 11.45 0.35 -18.28
CA GLY A 357 12.32 -0.26 -17.28
C GLY A 357 12.81 -1.66 -17.67
N ALA A 358 11.95 -2.50 -18.25
CA ALA A 358 12.29 -3.83 -18.75
C ALA A 358 13.28 -3.76 -19.92
N TRP A 359 13.05 -2.86 -20.86
CA TRP A 359 13.94 -2.61 -21.99
C TRP A 359 15.31 -2.12 -21.53
N LEU A 360 15.35 -1.13 -20.63
CA LEU A 360 16.59 -0.58 -20.06
C LEU A 360 17.36 -1.67 -19.28
N SER A 361 16.64 -2.43 -18.47
CA SER A 361 17.18 -3.56 -17.69
C SER A 361 17.82 -4.61 -18.58
N ARG A 362 17.22 -4.90 -19.74
CA ARG A 362 17.79 -5.84 -20.72
C ARG A 362 19.04 -5.29 -21.39
N GLN A 363 19.05 -4.00 -21.76
CA GLN A 363 20.20 -3.39 -22.44
C GLN A 363 21.42 -3.22 -21.52
N ARG A 364 21.17 -2.86 -20.27
CA ARG A 364 22.21 -2.57 -19.27
C ARG A 364 22.43 -3.73 -18.29
N ALA A 365 21.94 -4.94 -18.60
CA ALA A 365 22.24 -6.12 -17.82
C ALA A 365 23.75 -6.44 -17.85
N PRO A 366 24.32 -7.08 -16.81
CA PRO A 366 25.73 -7.43 -16.78
C PRO A 366 26.02 -8.41 -17.92
N PRO A 367 27.04 -8.17 -18.76
CA PRO A 367 27.34 -9.05 -19.88
C PRO A 367 27.85 -10.40 -19.36
N ILE A 368 27.58 -11.47 -20.11
CA ILE A 368 28.30 -12.73 -19.97
C ILE A 368 29.40 -12.68 -21.05
N PRO A 369 30.68 -12.45 -20.71
CA PRO A 369 31.75 -12.40 -21.70
C PRO A 369 31.83 -13.71 -22.48
N ASP A 370 32.10 -13.64 -23.78
CA ASP A 370 32.25 -14.83 -24.64
C ASP A 370 33.33 -15.75 -24.09
N GLU A 371 34.44 -15.17 -23.66
CA GLU A 371 35.53 -15.85 -22.98
C GLU A 371 36.13 -14.99 -21.86
N ILE A 372 36.48 -15.64 -20.76
CA ILE A 372 37.38 -15.08 -19.75
C ILE A 372 38.73 -15.74 -19.92
N ARG A 373 39.77 -14.95 -20.18
CA ARG A 373 41.12 -15.46 -20.46
C ARG A 373 42.12 -15.13 -19.35
N GLY A 374 43.06 -16.03 -19.13
CA GLY A 374 44.20 -15.79 -18.25
C GLY A 374 45.23 -14.83 -18.85
N PRO A 375 46.29 -14.51 -18.10
CA PRO A 375 47.36 -13.59 -18.55
C PRO A 375 48.18 -14.15 -19.73
N ASP A 376 48.18 -15.46 -19.93
CA ASP A 376 48.79 -16.18 -21.06
C ASP A 376 47.92 -16.17 -22.32
N GLY A 377 46.68 -15.68 -22.23
CA GLY A 377 45.71 -15.67 -23.32
C GLY A 377 44.91 -16.96 -23.47
N GLU A 378 45.10 -17.95 -22.58
CA GLU A 378 44.34 -19.19 -22.57
C GLU A 378 42.93 -18.99 -21.96
N PRO A 379 41.89 -19.62 -22.51
CA PRO A 379 40.53 -19.51 -21.98
C PRO A 379 40.40 -20.24 -20.64
N VAL A 380 39.95 -19.51 -19.60
CA VAL A 380 39.62 -20.05 -18.28
C VAL A 380 38.19 -20.59 -18.25
N VAL A 381 37.25 -19.79 -18.78
CA VAL A 381 35.82 -20.12 -18.87
C VAL A 381 35.20 -19.44 -20.09
N THR A 382 34.18 -20.06 -20.69
CA THR A 382 33.42 -19.50 -21.81
C THR A 382 31.98 -19.15 -21.41
N ALA A 383 31.32 -18.28 -22.17
CA ALA A 383 29.91 -17.91 -21.93
C ALA A 383 28.97 -19.12 -21.88
N GLU A 384 29.21 -20.12 -22.74
CA GLU A 384 28.42 -21.35 -22.76
C GLU A 384 28.56 -22.14 -21.45
N GLN A 385 29.77 -22.19 -20.89
CA GLN A 385 30.01 -22.88 -19.62
C GLN A 385 29.31 -22.17 -18.45
N VAL A 386 29.26 -20.84 -18.46
CA VAL A 386 28.49 -20.03 -17.49
C VAL A 386 26.99 -20.30 -17.63
N ARG A 387 26.46 -20.33 -18.85
CA ARG A 387 25.03 -20.64 -19.11
C ARG A 387 24.67 -22.06 -18.68
N GLN A 388 25.51 -23.04 -18.99
CA GLN A 388 25.34 -24.42 -18.52
C GLN A 388 25.38 -24.50 -16.99
N GLY A 389 26.27 -23.73 -16.35
CA GLY A 389 26.33 -23.57 -14.91
C GLY A 389 25.03 -23.05 -14.30
N LYS A 390 24.46 -21.99 -14.89
CA LYS A 390 23.16 -21.46 -14.48
C LYS A 390 22.06 -22.52 -14.60
N LYS A 391 21.99 -23.23 -15.73
CA LYS A 391 20.99 -24.30 -15.93
C LYS A 391 21.17 -25.43 -14.91
N ALA A 392 22.40 -25.84 -14.63
CA ALA A 392 22.69 -26.87 -13.62
C ALA A 392 22.30 -26.38 -12.21
N PHE A 393 22.55 -25.12 -11.89
CA PHE A 393 22.11 -24.49 -10.63
C PHE A 393 20.58 -24.56 -10.47
N GLN A 394 19.83 -24.21 -11.53
CA GLN A 394 18.37 -24.26 -11.55
C GLN A 394 17.84 -25.70 -11.48
N ALA A 395 18.36 -26.61 -12.31
CA ALA A 395 17.88 -27.99 -12.41
C ALA A 395 18.06 -28.77 -11.09
N ASN A 396 19.11 -28.47 -10.33
CA ASN A 396 19.37 -29.06 -9.02
C ASN A 396 18.69 -28.31 -7.86
N GLY A 397 17.91 -27.25 -8.15
CA GLY A 397 17.15 -26.51 -7.14
C GLY A 397 18.02 -25.81 -6.10
N LEU A 398 19.23 -25.38 -6.47
CA LEU A 398 20.18 -24.79 -5.52
C LEU A 398 19.71 -23.44 -4.95
N MET A 399 18.86 -22.69 -5.66
CA MET A 399 18.20 -21.48 -5.13
C MET A 399 17.23 -21.79 -3.97
N ASN A 400 16.80 -23.04 -3.83
CA ASN A 400 16.00 -23.50 -2.70
C ASN A 400 16.83 -24.15 -1.59
N HIS A 401 18.14 -24.31 -1.79
CA HIS A 401 19.08 -24.72 -0.75
C HIS A 401 19.81 -23.51 -0.17
N GLY A 402 20.49 -22.73 -1.01
CA GLY A 402 21.11 -21.43 -0.71
C GLY A 402 20.51 -20.30 -1.54
N SER A 403 21.27 -19.26 -1.83
CA SER A 403 20.84 -18.09 -2.60
C SER A 403 21.82 -17.71 -3.70
N VAL A 404 21.38 -16.86 -4.63
CA VAL A 404 22.21 -16.18 -5.62
C VAL A 404 21.80 -14.72 -5.64
N LEU A 405 22.76 -13.79 -5.58
CA LEU A 405 22.48 -12.35 -5.47
C LEU A 405 21.54 -11.99 -4.30
N GLY A 406 21.64 -12.76 -3.21
CA GLY A 406 20.81 -12.63 -2.01
C GLY A 406 19.40 -13.21 -2.13
N ASN A 407 18.98 -13.63 -3.34
CA ASN A 407 17.65 -14.19 -3.58
C ASN A 407 17.67 -15.72 -3.51
N GLY A 408 16.76 -16.30 -2.73
CA GLY A 408 16.64 -17.74 -2.51
C GLY A 408 16.59 -18.12 -1.03
N SER A 409 17.07 -19.33 -0.74
CA SER A 409 17.05 -19.96 0.57
C SER A 409 18.18 -19.50 1.50
N TYR A 410 18.01 -19.77 2.79
CA TYR A 410 18.92 -19.40 3.86
C TYR A 410 19.70 -20.57 4.48
N PHE A 411 19.51 -21.78 3.95
CA PHE A 411 20.04 -23.00 4.55
C PHE A 411 21.49 -23.30 4.14
N GLY A 412 21.77 -23.12 2.85
CA GLY A 412 23.10 -23.07 2.26
C GLY A 412 23.66 -21.65 2.20
N VAL A 413 24.78 -21.51 1.49
CA VAL A 413 25.45 -20.23 1.27
C VAL A 413 24.76 -19.41 0.18
N ASP A 414 25.04 -18.10 0.14
CA ASP A 414 24.84 -17.32 -1.08
C ASP A 414 26.00 -17.59 -2.04
N ILE A 415 25.75 -18.18 -3.22
CA ILE A 415 26.82 -18.60 -4.13
C ILE A 415 27.61 -17.42 -4.72
N THR A 416 27.02 -16.22 -4.77
CA THR A 416 27.71 -15.02 -5.25
C THR A 416 28.70 -14.53 -4.20
N ALA A 417 28.24 -14.39 -2.95
CA ALA A 417 29.09 -13.99 -1.84
C ALA A 417 30.16 -15.03 -1.49
N ASP A 418 29.81 -16.33 -1.51
CA ASP A 418 30.74 -17.43 -1.25
C ASP A 418 31.84 -17.48 -2.32
N ALA A 419 31.49 -17.37 -3.61
CA ALA A 419 32.48 -17.32 -4.67
C ALA A 419 33.37 -16.07 -4.59
N LEU A 420 32.84 -14.91 -4.18
CA LEU A 420 33.61 -13.68 -4.04
C LEU A 420 34.59 -13.73 -2.85
N GLU A 421 34.16 -14.28 -1.72
CA GLU A 421 35.02 -14.50 -0.54
C GLU A 421 36.15 -15.48 -0.90
N LEU A 422 35.81 -16.66 -1.44
CA LEU A 422 36.79 -17.66 -1.86
C LEU A 422 37.74 -17.11 -2.93
N LYS A 423 37.25 -16.28 -3.85
CA LYS A 423 38.09 -15.63 -4.86
C LYS A 423 39.16 -14.78 -4.18
N THR A 424 38.75 -13.96 -3.22
CA THR A 424 39.64 -13.10 -2.46
C THR A 424 40.66 -13.92 -1.65
N GLU A 425 40.20 -14.93 -0.91
CA GLU A 425 41.05 -15.80 -0.11
C GLU A 425 42.12 -16.50 -0.96
N PHE A 426 41.74 -17.10 -2.09
CA PHE A 426 42.69 -17.79 -2.95
C PHE A 426 43.64 -16.83 -3.69
N MET A 427 43.21 -15.60 -3.99
CA MET A 427 44.12 -14.57 -4.51
C MET A 427 45.15 -14.13 -3.45
N ARG A 428 44.73 -13.98 -2.19
CA ARG A 428 45.64 -13.70 -1.06
C ARG A 428 46.62 -14.85 -0.84
N GLU A 429 46.15 -16.09 -0.88
CA GLU A 429 46.98 -17.32 -0.82
C GLU A 429 48.03 -17.34 -1.93
N TYR A 430 47.63 -17.00 -3.17
CA TYR A 430 48.53 -16.93 -4.31
C TYR A 430 49.69 -15.96 -4.06
N TYR A 431 49.39 -14.74 -3.59
CA TYR A 431 50.43 -13.74 -3.32
C TYR A 431 51.25 -14.03 -2.05
N ALA A 432 50.65 -14.64 -1.03
CA ALA A 432 51.38 -15.09 0.15
C ALA A 432 52.45 -16.14 -0.23
N ARG A 433 52.10 -17.10 -1.09
CA ARG A 433 53.04 -18.10 -1.63
C ARG A 433 54.15 -17.49 -2.47
N GLN A 434 53.85 -16.48 -3.29
CA GLN A 434 54.89 -15.76 -4.02
C GLN A 434 55.91 -15.07 -3.09
N ARG A 435 55.47 -14.70 -1.88
CA ARG A 435 56.32 -14.12 -0.83
C ARG A 435 56.98 -15.16 0.08
N GLY A 436 56.80 -16.45 -0.20
CA GLY A 436 57.41 -17.56 0.53
C GLY A 436 56.69 -17.96 1.82
N ALA A 437 55.48 -17.46 2.07
CA ALA A 437 54.63 -17.90 3.18
C ALA A 437 53.70 -19.06 2.74
N GLY A 438 53.36 -19.96 3.68
CA GLY A 438 52.44 -21.08 3.43
C GLY A 438 50.98 -20.64 3.36
N SER A 439 50.64 -19.55 4.04
CA SER A 439 49.29 -18.96 4.15
C SER A 439 49.35 -17.44 4.24
N PHE A 440 48.21 -16.77 4.09
CA PHE A 440 48.12 -15.32 4.25
C PHE A 440 48.37 -14.90 5.71
N GLU A 441 47.90 -15.71 6.66
CA GLU A 441 48.02 -15.48 8.11
C GLU A 441 49.48 -15.56 8.60
N GLU A 442 50.35 -16.29 7.89
CA GLU A 442 51.78 -16.41 8.19
C GLU A 442 52.61 -15.18 7.78
N LEU A 443 52.06 -14.28 6.97
CA LEU A 443 52.72 -13.02 6.63
C LEU A 443 52.77 -12.08 7.84
N SER A 444 53.76 -11.18 7.88
CA SER A 444 53.74 -10.06 8.82
C SER A 444 52.53 -9.16 8.56
N ALA A 445 52.10 -8.35 9.53
CA ALA A 445 50.99 -7.41 9.36
C ALA A 445 51.16 -6.50 8.13
N ASP A 446 52.37 -5.96 7.91
CA ASP A 446 52.69 -5.17 6.72
C ASP A 446 52.59 -6.00 5.42
N GLY A 447 52.98 -7.27 5.49
CA GLY A 447 52.86 -8.21 4.38
C GLY A 447 51.41 -8.52 4.04
N GLN A 448 50.58 -8.74 5.06
CA GLN A 448 49.13 -8.96 4.93
C GLN A 448 48.46 -7.73 4.32
N ALA A 449 48.73 -6.53 4.85
CA ALA A 449 48.19 -5.28 4.33
C ALA A 449 48.57 -5.07 2.85
N ALA A 450 49.85 -5.29 2.49
CA ALA A 450 50.31 -5.14 1.13
C ALA A 450 49.72 -6.18 0.15
N VAL A 451 49.39 -7.39 0.62
CA VAL A 451 48.71 -8.40 -0.19
C VAL A 451 47.21 -8.10 -0.30
N ALA A 452 46.56 -7.68 0.79
CA ALA A 452 45.15 -7.29 0.79
C ALA A 452 44.88 -6.12 -0.16
N ASP A 453 45.65 -5.03 -0.05
CA ASP A 453 45.56 -3.86 -0.94
C ASP A 453 45.76 -4.24 -2.42
N ARG A 454 46.71 -5.15 -2.68
CA ARG A 454 46.94 -5.62 -4.05
C ARG A 454 45.75 -6.39 -4.60
N VAL A 455 45.12 -7.25 -3.79
CA VAL A 455 43.95 -8.03 -4.21
C VAL A 455 42.76 -7.13 -4.44
N GLU A 456 42.50 -6.16 -3.56
CA GLU A 456 41.44 -5.16 -3.71
C GLU A 456 41.60 -4.39 -5.03
N ARG A 457 42.79 -3.83 -5.31
CA ARG A 457 43.08 -3.12 -6.57
C ARG A 457 43.07 -4.00 -7.83
N GLU A 458 43.27 -5.31 -7.69
CA GLU A 458 43.14 -6.25 -8.82
C GLU A 458 41.69 -6.66 -9.08
N LEU A 459 40.79 -6.46 -8.11
CA LEU A 459 39.35 -6.71 -8.25
C LEU A 459 38.59 -5.45 -8.69
N GLU A 460 39.08 -4.25 -8.36
CA GLU A 460 38.65 -2.95 -8.90
C GLU A 460 38.99 -2.84 -10.40
N ASN A 461 38.25 -3.55 -11.23
CA ASN A 461 38.39 -3.51 -12.69
C ASN A 461 37.13 -2.95 -13.34
N ASP A 462 37.35 -2.14 -14.38
CA ASP A 462 36.29 -1.73 -15.28
C ASP A 462 35.75 -2.91 -16.09
N ALA A 463 34.45 -2.85 -16.41
CA ALA A 463 33.84 -3.78 -17.36
C ALA A 463 34.58 -3.79 -18.71
N PRO A 464 34.71 -4.97 -19.36
CA PRO A 464 35.41 -5.07 -20.63
C PRO A 464 34.65 -4.32 -21.74
N GLU A 465 35.37 -3.55 -22.55
CA GLU A 465 34.83 -2.87 -23.73
C GLU A 465 34.45 -3.84 -24.88
N GLY A 466 34.73 -5.14 -24.73
CA GLY A 466 34.49 -6.15 -25.77
C GLY A 466 34.14 -7.52 -25.22
N ALA A 467 34.14 -8.52 -26.10
CA ALA A 467 33.66 -9.88 -25.81
C ALA A 467 34.55 -10.70 -24.85
N ILE A 468 35.75 -10.21 -24.51
CA ILE A 468 36.74 -10.95 -23.73
C ILE A 468 37.04 -10.20 -22.43
N ALA A 469 36.80 -10.86 -21.29
CA ALA A 469 37.30 -10.40 -19.99
C ALA A 469 38.68 -11.02 -19.72
N ARG A 470 39.55 -10.31 -19.00
CA ARG A 470 40.90 -10.76 -18.68
C ARG A 470 41.05 -10.93 -17.18
N TYR A 471 41.53 -12.09 -16.77
CA TYR A 471 41.89 -12.38 -15.39
C TYR A 471 43.37 -12.17 -15.15
N SER A 472 43.69 -11.67 -13.95
CA SER A 472 45.03 -11.75 -13.39
C SER A 472 45.46 -13.20 -13.18
N ALA A 473 46.76 -13.43 -12.98
CA ALA A 473 47.27 -14.77 -12.65
C ALA A 473 46.65 -15.31 -11.35
N ALA A 474 46.38 -14.42 -10.39
CA ALA A 474 45.77 -14.75 -9.12
C ALA A 474 44.28 -15.09 -9.28
N GLU A 475 43.53 -14.33 -10.08
CA GLU A 475 42.12 -14.62 -10.38
C GLU A 475 41.95 -15.97 -11.10
N ALA A 476 42.80 -16.24 -12.10
CA ALA A 476 42.78 -17.52 -12.80
C ALA A 476 43.15 -18.70 -11.88
N TYR A 477 44.04 -18.47 -10.91
CA TYR A 477 44.34 -19.43 -9.85
C TYR A 477 43.12 -19.67 -8.95
N ALA A 478 42.49 -18.60 -8.46
CA ALA A 478 41.33 -18.64 -7.60
C ALA A 478 40.14 -19.35 -8.25
N HIS A 479 39.81 -19.04 -9.52
CA HIS A 479 38.72 -19.69 -10.25
C HIS A 479 38.89 -21.21 -10.31
N ARG A 480 40.11 -21.70 -10.57
CA ARG A 480 40.39 -23.15 -10.58
C ARG A 480 40.23 -23.79 -9.20
N ARG A 481 40.59 -23.08 -8.13
CA ARG A 481 40.41 -23.56 -6.75
C ARG A 481 38.93 -23.62 -6.37
N ILE A 482 38.14 -22.60 -6.73
CA ILE A 482 36.68 -22.55 -6.50
C ILE A 482 35.97 -23.70 -7.22
N ARG A 483 36.35 -24.02 -8.47
CA ARG A 483 35.83 -25.19 -9.18
C ARG A 483 35.99 -26.48 -8.37
N ASN A 484 37.17 -26.70 -7.80
CA ASN A 484 37.42 -27.89 -6.99
C ASN A 484 36.57 -27.90 -5.71
N GLU A 485 36.51 -26.76 -5.02
CA GLU A 485 35.70 -26.60 -3.80
C GLU A 485 34.21 -26.92 -4.05
N TYR A 486 33.65 -26.45 -5.18
CA TYR A 486 32.26 -26.71 -5.54
C TYR A 486 32.03 -28.16 -5.97
N VAL A 487 32.99 -28.80 -6.64
CA VAL A 487 32.94 -30.23 -6.96
C VAL A 487 32.94 -31.06 -5.69
N ASP A 488 33.83 -30.76 -4.75
CA ASP A 488 33.90 -31.45 -3.47
C ASP A 488 32.59 -31.25 -2.69
N ARG A 489 32.10 -30.01 -2.61
CA ARG A 489 30.89 -29.68 -1.85
C ARG A 489 29.61 -30.27 -2.43
N TYR A 490 29.37 -30.11 -3.73
CA TYR A 490 28.07 -30.42 -4.34
C TYR A 490 28.01 -31.76 -5.07
N HIS A 491 29.14 -32.30 -5.53
CA HIS A 491 29.18 -33.63 -6.14
C HIS A 491 29.65 -34.70 -5.16
N ALA A 492 30.80 -34.52 -4.49
CA ALA A 492 31.23 -35.48 -3.47
C ALA A 492 30.32 -35.45 -2.23
N GLY A 493 29.74 -34.28 -1.94
CA GLY A 493 28.77 -34.06 -0.87
C GLY A 493 29.39 -33.43 0.37
N SER A 494 28.57 -32.71 1.13
CA SER A 494 28.93 -32.07 2.40
C SER A 494 27.77 -32.29 3.38
N PRO A 495 27.74 -33.45 4.07
CA PRO A 495 26.64 -33.81 4.97
C PRO A 495 26.41 -32.77 6.07
N GLU A 496 27.49 -32.17 6.61
CA GLU A 496 27.42 -31.08 7.58
C GLU A 496 26.66 -29.85 7.05
N ARG A 497 26.67 -29.60 5.73
CA ARG A 497 25.90 -28.54 5.08
C ARG A 497 24.50 -29.00 4.64
N GLY A 498 24.11 -30.24 4.94
CA GLY A 498 22.88 -30.85 4.44
C GLY A 498 22.90 -31.06 2.92
N VAL A 499 24.08 -31.30 2.34
CA VAL A 499 24.29 -31.61 0.93
C VAL A 499 24.67 -33.09 0.80
N PRO A 500 23.77 -33.97 0.33
CA PRO A 500 24.08 -35.39 0.17
C PRO A 500 25.12 -35.63 -0.95
N ALA A 501 25.80 -36.77 -0.89
CA ALA A 501 26.67 -37.21 -1.99
C ALA A 501 25.85 -37.38 -3.27
N GLY A 502 26.37 -36.86 -4.39
CA GLY A 502 25.66 -36.84 -5.66
C GLY A 502 24.47 -35.88 -5.71
N PHE A 503 24.41 -34.87 -4.83
CA PHE A 503 23.39 -33.81 -4.91
C PHE A 503 23.38 -33.15 -6.29
N VAL A 504 24.57 -32.87 -6.83
CA VAL A 504 24.79 -32.66 -8.27
C VAL A 504 25.38 -33.95 -8.84
N GLU A 505 24.69 -34.53 -9.82
CA GLU A 505 24.98 -35.87 -10.31
C GLU A 505 26.40 -36.02 -10.90
N SER A 506 26.93 -34.97 -11.54
CA SER A 506 28.26 -35.02 -12.17
C SER A 506 29.22 -33.95 -11.64
N ALA A 507 30.50 -34.33 -11.52
CA ALA A 507 31.58 -33.40 -11.20
C ALA A 507 31.71 -32.28 -12.24
N SER A 508 31.45 -32.56 -13.52
CA SER A 508 31.46 -31.54 -14.57
C SER A 508 30.39 -30.48 -14.33
N GLN A 509 29.16 -30.87 -13.98
CA GLN A 509 28.09 -29.90 -13.68
C GLN A 509 28.39 -29.09 -12.42
N ALA A 510 28.94 -29.69 -11.37
CA ALA A 510 29.35 -28.96 -10.17
C ALA A 510 30.44 -27.92 -10.50
N ALA A 511 31.40 -28.25 -11.36
CA ALA A 511 32.38 -27.29 -11.87
C ALA A 511 31.75 -26.18 -12.73
N ARG A 512 30.69 -26.48 -13.49
CA ARG A 512 29.92 -25.46 -14.24
C ARG A 512 29.13 -24.54 -13.30
N ILE A 513 28.56 -25.05 -12.22
CA ILE A 513 27.91 -24.22 -11.19
C ILE A 513 28.94 -23.25 -10.60
N ALA A 514 30.18 -23.70 -10.37
CA ALA A 514 31.27 -22.81 -9.95
C ALA A 514 31.58 -21.73 -11.00
N ASP A 515 31.55 -22.06 -12.30
CA ASP A 515 31.72 -21.08 -13.38
C ASP A 515 30.65 -19.99 -13.35
N PHE A 516 29.40 -20.39 -13.11
CA PHE A 516 28.29 -19.46 -12.93
C PHE A 516 28.46 -18.60 -11.67
N ALA A 517 28.81 -19.21 -10.54
CA ALA A 517 29.05 -18.49 -9.29
C ALA A 517 30.19 -17.46 -9.42
N CYS A 518 31.32 -17.85 -10.04
CA CYS A 518 32.43 -16.95 -10.35
C CYS A 518 32.02 -15.80 -11.28
N TRP A 519 31.13 -16.02 -12.25
CA TRP A 519 30.60 -14.93 -13.08
C TRP A 519 29.71 -13.97 -12.28
N THR A 520 28.87 -14.49 -11.37
CA THR A 520 28.08 -13.62 -10.48
C THR A 520 28.97 -12.82 -9.52
N ALA A 521 30.06 -13.42 -9.02
CA ALA A 521 31.05 -12.72 -8.21
C ALA A 521 31.81 -11.67 -9.04
N TRP A 522 32.14 -11.98 -10.30
CA TRP A 522 32.78 -11.05 -11.22
C TRP A 522 31.95 -9.78 -11.42
N MET A 523 30.66 -9.90 -11.76
CA MET A 523 29.82 -8.72 -11.91
C MET A 523 29.58 -7.97 -10.59
N ALA A 524 29.72 -8.64 -9.44
CA ALA A 524 29.55 -8.02 -8.13
C ALA A 524 30.70 -7.10 -7.69
N HIS A 525 31.90 -7.25 -8.28
CA HIS A 525 33.06 -6.41 -8.00
C HIS A 525 33.58 -5.63 -9.23
N THR A 526 33.00 -5.85 -10.41
CA THR A 526 33.44 -5.19 -11.65
C THR A 526 32.58 -3.97 -11.91
N ASP A 527 33.23 -2.82 -12.10
CA ASP A 527 32.58 -1.53 -12.27
C ASP A 527 31.77 -1.50 -13.57
N ARG A 528 30.56 -0.96 -13.48
CA ARG A 528 29.69 -0.79 -14.64
C ARG A 528 30.31 0.31 -15.54
N PRO A 529 30.20 0.19 -16.88
CA PRO A 529 30.76 1.18 -17.79
C PRO A 529 30.30 2.60 -17.47
N GLY A 530 31.25 3.52 -17.28
CA GLY A 530 30.97 4.93 -16.98
C GLY A 530 30.49 5.21 -15.55
N SER A 531 30.66 4.26 -14.62
CA SER A 531 30.33 4.41 -13.21
C SER A 531 31.53 4.13 -12.30
N ASP A 532 31.39 4.45 -11.02
CA ASP A 532 32.38 4.25 -9.97
C ASP A 532 32.01 3.11 -9.00
N HIS A 533 31.12 2.22 -9.44
CA HIS A 533 30.60 1.11 -8.65
C HIS A 533 30.25 -0.10 -9.51
N SER A 534 30.15 -1.27 -8.88
CA SER A 534 29.91 -2.52 -9.58
C SER A 534 28.52 -2.63 -10.21
N TYR A 535 28.33 -3.61 -11.09
CA TYR A 535 27.00 -3.88 -11.69
C TYR A 535 25.88 -4.08 -10.65
N THR A 536 26.23 -4.53 -9.44
CA THR A 536 25.31 -4.82 -8.33
C THR A 536 25.30 -3.71 -7.28
N ASN A 537 25.76 -2.50 -7.62
CA ASN A 537 25.87 -1.37 -6.69
C ASN A 537 26.74 -1.72 -5.46
N ASP A 538 27.87 -2.36 -5.72
CA ASP A 538 28.85 -2.86 -4.75
C ASP A 538 28.32 -3.91 -3.76
N TRP A 539 27.18 -4.54 -4.03
CA TRP A 539 26.70 -5.67 -3.23
C TRP A 539 27.32 -6.99 -3.72
N PRO A 540 27.70 -7.96 -2.86
CA PRO A 540 27.52 -8.00 -1.40
C PRO A 540 28.69 -7.39 -0.61
N PRO A 541 28.50 -7.03 0.67
CA PRO A 541 29.60 -6.60 1.54
C PRO A 541 30.54 -7.76 1.85
N VAL A 542 31.60 -7.86 1.04
CA VAL A 542 32.73 -8.78 1.24
C VAL A 542 33.96 -7.89 1.48
N PRO A 543 34.40 -7.70 2.73
CA PRO A 543 35.44 -6.72 3.06
C PRO A 543 36.74 -6.90 2.28
N GLY A 544 37.03 -8.13 1.86
CA GLY A 544 38.23 -8.43 1.10
C GLY A 544 38.19 -8.13 -0.39
N SER A 545 37.01 -7.86 -0.96
CA SER A 545 36.85 -7.49 -2.38
C SER A 545 36.82 -5.99 -2.64
N GLY A 546 36.72 -5.15 -1.60
CA GLY A 546 36.56 -3.69 -1.72
C GLY A 546 35.11 -3.21 -1.74
N ASN A 547 34.14 -4.12 -1.81
CA ASN A 547 32.70 -3.82 -1.85
C ASN A 547 32.23 -3.07 -0.59
N ARG A 548 31.68 -1.86 -0.78
CA ARG A 548 31.18 -0.98 0.28
C ARG A 548 29.88 -0.29 -0.17
N PRO A 549 29.02 0.20 0.76
CA PRO A 549 27.85 0.98 0.36
C PRO A 549 28.26 2.22 -0.45
N THR A 550 27.71 2.34 -1.66
CA THR A 550 27.95 3.49 -2.55
C THR A 550 27.32 4.78 -2.00
N GLY A 551 27.74 5.93 -2.52
CA GLY A 551 27.17 7.23 -2.14
C GLY A 551 25.65 7.30 -2.35
N GLN A 552 25.13 6.70 -3.42
CA GLN A 552 23.69 6.65 -3.69
C GLN A 552 22.92 5.87 -2.63
N VAL A 553 23.48 4.80 -2.06
CA VAL A 553 22.82 4.00 -1.02
C VAL A 553 22.55 4.85 0.23
N LEU A 554 23.52 5.67 0.63
CA LEU A 554 23.37 6.57 1.78
C LEU A 554 22.40 7.73 1.50
N VAL A 555 22.50 8.35 0.32
CA VAL A 555 21.63 9.47 -0.08
C VAL A 555 20.18 9.01 -0.15
N TRP A 556 19.89 7.91 -0.85
CA TRP A 556 18.52 7.43 -1.00
C TRP A 556 17.93 6.86 0.29
N SER A 557 18.76 6.29 1.17
CA SER A 557 18.32 5.94 2.53
C SER A 557 17.91 7.16 3.36
N THR A 558 18.54 8.31 3.14
CA THR A 558 18.15 9.56 3.82
C THR A 558 16.87 10.13 3.21
N ILE A 559 16.78 10.11 1.88
CA ILE A 559 15.58 10.55 1.14
C ILE A 559 14.37 9.71 1.51
N SER A 560 14.49 8.39 1.67
CA SER A 560 13.35 7.53 2.06
C SER A 560 12.75 7.97 3.39
N VAL A 561 13.56 8.28 4.41
CA VAL A 561 13.04 8.76 5.69
C VAL A 561 12.28 10.09 5.52
N VAL A 562 12.80 11.00 4.69
CA VAL A 562 12.10 12.26 4.37
C VAL A 562 10.78 12.01 3.64
N LEU A 563 10.79 11.13 2.63
CA LEU A 563 9.60 10.74 1.88
C LEU A 563 8.56 10.06 2.75
N LEU A 564 8.97 9.25 3.73
CA LEU A 564 8.07 8.61 4.67
C LEU A 564 7.34 9.66 5.52
N VAL A 565 8.08 10.62 6.08
CA VAL A 565 7.50 11.69 6.92
C VAL A 565 6.60 12.60 6.08
N ALA A 566 7.08 13.05 4.92
CA ALA A 566 6.33 13.93 4.03
C ALA A 566 5.11 13.23 3.42
N GLY A 567 5.27 11.98 2.97
CA GLY A 567 4.21 11.15 2.40
C GLY A 567 3.16 10.78 3.44
N GLY A 568 3.56 10.45 4.67
CA GLY A 568 2.64 10.25 5.79
C GLY A 568 1.84 11.51 6.10
N GLY A 569 2.50 12.67 6.19
CA GLY A 569 1.84 13.96 6.42
C GLY A 569 0.87 14.33 5.29
N ALA A 570 1.29 14.17 4.03
CA ALA A 570 0.46 14.40 2.85
C ALA A 570 -0.74 13.44 2.79
N GLY A 571 -0.52 12.17 3.15
CA GLY A 571 -1.58 11.17 3.25
C GLY A 571 -2.63 11.56 4.30
N VAL A 572 -2.20 11.99 5.49
CA VAL A 572 -3.13 12.41 6.56
C VAL A 572 -3.92 13.65 6.13
N TRP A 573 -3.23 14.62 5.54
CA TRP A 573 -3.89 15.80 4.98
C TRP A 573 -4.92 15.42 3.90
N ALA A 574 -4.56 14.54 2.96
CA ALA A 574 -5.48 14.06 1.93
C ALA A 574 -6.66 13.31 2.53
N TYR A 575 -6.42 12.44 3.52
CA TYR A 575 -7.48 11.68 4.19
C TYR A 575 -8.54 12.59 4.81
N HIS A 576 -8.13 13.66 5.49
CA HIS A 576 -9.05 14.64 6.06
C HIS A 576 -9.67 15.59 5.02
N SER A 577 -8.96 15.90 3.93
CA SER A 577 -9.44 16.85 2.92
C SER A 577 -10.50 16.25 1.99
N PHE A 578 -10.47 14.93 1.76
CA PHE A 578 -11.42 14.23 0.89
C PHE A 578 -12.64 13.67 1.64
N ASP A 579 -12.78 13.97 2.94
CA ASP A 579 -13.90 13.58 3.82
C ASP A 579 -14.33 12.12 3.60
N PHE A 580 -13.35 11.20 3.63
CA PHE A 580 -13.65 9.79 3.42
C PHE A 580 -14.55 9.28 4.55
N ALA A 581 -15.71 8.74 4.18
CA ALA A 581 -16.69 8.20 5.12
C ALA A 581 -16.03 7.31 6.18
N GLU A 582 -16.23 7.66 7.45
CA GLU A 582 -15.91 6.76 8.56
C GLU A 582 -16.97 5.65 8.63
N PRO A 583 -16.59 4.39 8.94
CA PRO A 583 -17.56 3.31 9.05
C PRO A 583 -18.64 3.68 10.06
N THR A 584 -19.91 3.57 9.64
CA THR A 584 -21.07 4.00 10.43
C THR A 584 -21.06 3.34 11.82
N THR A 585 -21.35 4.14 12.85
CA THR A 585 -21.48 3.65 14.24
C THR A 585 -22.89 3.18 14.59
N GLU A 586 -23.79 3.13 13.60
CA GLU A 586 -25.19 2.78 13.80
C GLU A 586 -25.44 1.26 13.78
N LEU A 587 -26.48 0.83 14.49
CA LEU A 587 -26.92 -0.56 14.51
C LEU A 587 -27.55 -0.91 13.16
N VAL A 588 -26.81 -1.67 12.35
CA VAL A 588 -27.32 -2.23 11.09
C VAL A 588 -28.03 -3.56 11.37
N ASP A 589 -29.22 -3.74 10.82
CA ASP A 589 -29.96 -5.01 10.87
C ASP A 589 -29.36 -5.97 9.83
N VAL A 590 -28.50 -6.88 10.29
CA VAL A 590 -27.75 -7.80 9.42
C VAL A 590 -28.59 -9.06 9.18
N PRO A 591 -28.85 -9.45 7.92
CA PRO A 591 -29.63 -10.65 7.63
C PRO A 591 -29.07 -11.90 8.33
N ALA A 592 -29.97 -12.69 8.92
CA ALA A 592 -29.58 -13.97 9.51
C ALA A 592 -28.99 -14.88 8.40
N PRO A 593 -27.88 -15.61 8.62
CA PRO A 593 -27.31 -16.43 7.56
C PRO A 593 -28.25 -17.50 6.99
N ASP A 594 -29.23 -17.96 7.79
CA ASP A 594 -30.27 -18.90 7.34
C ASP A 594 -31.33 -18.25 6.42
N SER A 595 -31.37 -16.91 6.31
CA SER A 595 -32.24 -16.21 5.35
C SER A 595 -31.63 -16.05 3.96
N VAL A 596 -30.35 -16.43 3.78
CA VAL A 596 -29.65 -16.35 2.48
C VAL A 596 -29.82 -17.68 1.74
N SER A 597 -30.42 -17.67 0.56
CA SER A 597 -30.52 -18.85 -0.30
C SER A 597 -29.17 -19.17 -0.95
N ILE A 598 -28.69 -20.41 -0.80
CA ILE A 598 -27.41 -20.85 -1.37
C ILE A 598 -27.60 -21.54 -2.71
N THR A 599 -26.93 -21.04 -3.75
CA THR A 599 -26.96 -21.65 -5.08
C THR A 599 -26.06 -22.89 -5.19
N PRO A 600 -26.31 -23.80 -6.17
CA PRO A 600 -25.41 -24.93 -6.42
C PRO A 600 -23.95 -24.53 -6.70
N ALA A 601 -23.70 -23.39 -7.35
CA ALA A 601 -22.36 -22.89 -7.62
C ALA A 601 -21.68 -22.36 -6.35
N GLN A 602 -22.40 -21.64 -5.49
CA GLN A 602 -21.89 -21.23 -4.17
C GLN A 602 -21.51 -22.43 -3.32
N TYR A 603 -22.35 -23.46 -3.30
CA TYR A 603 -22.02 -24.70 -2.61
C TYR A 603 -20.80 -25.43 -3.22
N ALA A 604 -20.63 -25.38 -4.55
CA ALA A 604 -19.44 -25.90 -5.21
C ALA A 604 -18.18 -25.10 -4.84
N ALA A 605 -18.27 -23.77 -4.77
CA ALA A 605 -17.18 -22.88 -4.32
C ALA A 605 -16.81 -23.13 -2.85
N ALA A 606 -17.77 -23.41 -1.98
CA ALA A 606 -17.51 -23.74 -0.56
C ALA A 606 -16.62 -24.99 -0.37
N ARG A 607 -16.56 -25.91 -1.35
CA ARG A 607 -15.66 -27.08 -1.32
C ARG A 607 -14.18 -26.71 -1.40
N TYR A 608 -13.85 -25.52 -1.87
CA TYR A 608 -12.48 -25.02 -1.93
C TYR A 608 -11.91 -24.79 -0.52
N VAL A 609 -12.75 -24.40 0.45
CA VAL A 609 -12.30 -24.04 1.81
C VAL A 609 -11.59 -25.19 2.54
N PRO A 610 -12.16 -26.42 2.65
CA PRO A 610 -11.44 -27.54 3.27
C PRO A 610 -10.22 -28.01 2.44
N VAL A 611 -10.22 -27.84 1.11
CA VAL A 611 -9.05 -28.14 0.27
C VAL A 611 -7.93 -27.17 0.60
N ALA A 612 -8.21 -25.87 0.67
CA ALA A 612 -7.25 -24.86 1.10
C ALA A 612 -6.76 -25.11 2.53
N GLY A 613 -7.64 -25.49 3.47
CA GLY A 613 -7.24 -25.91 4.81
C GLY A 613 -6.26 -27.08 4.79
N ALA A 614 -6.50 -28.10 3.98
CA ALA A 614 -5.58 -29.24 3.83
C ALA A 614 -4.23 -28.82 3.24
N LEU A 615 -4.22 -27.94 2.24
CA LEU A 615 -2.99 -27.37 1.67
C LEU A 615 -2.23 -26.53 2.70
N PHE A 616 -2.93 -25.71 3.50
CA PHE A 616 -2.34 -24.92 4.59
C PHE A 616 -1.73 -25.83 5.66
N LEU A 617 -2.42 -26.89 6.08
CA LEU A 617 -1.88 -27.86 7.03
C LEU A 617 -0.63 -28.56 6.48
N ALA A 618 -0.66 -28.99 5.21
CA ALA A 618 0.52 -29.57 4.57
C ALA A 618 1.69 -28.56 4.53
N GLN A 619 1.40 -27.29 4.21
CA GLN A 619 2.38 -26.21 4.15
C GLN A 619 3.09 -25.99 5.48
N VAL A 620 2.34 -25.90 6.58
CA VAL A 620 2.90 -25.67 7.91
C VAL A 620 3.68 -26.89 8.39
N LEU A 621 3.23 -28.12 8.09
CA LEU A 621 3.97 -29.33 8.42
C LEU A 621 5.32 -29.40 7.68
N VAL A 622 5.35 -29.04 6.39
CA VAL A 622 6.59 -28.94 5.63
C VAL A 622 7.46 -27.77 6.14
N GLY A 623 6.85 -26.68 6.60
CA GLY A 623 7.56 -25.56 7.24
C GLY A 623 8.28 -25.97 8.53
N ALA A 624 7.58 -26.70 9.40
CA ALA A 624 8.16 -27.26 10.62
C ALA A 624 9.28 -28.27 10.32
N TYR A 625 9.12 -29.04 9.25
CA TYR A 625 10.17 -29.93 8.75
C TYR A 625 11.42 -29.17 8.29
N LEU A 626 11.27 -28.07 7.55
CA LEU A 626 12.40 -27.22 7.13
C LEU A 626 13.08 -26.52 8.32
N ALA A 627 12.29 -26.04 9.28
CA ALA A 627 12.84 -25.46 10.51
C ALA A 627 13.70 -26.47 11.27
N HIS A 628 13.27 -27.72 11.34
CA HIS A 628 14.03 -28.80 11.97
C HIS A 628 15.39 -29.04 11.31
N TYR A 629 15.50 -28.91 9.99
CA TYR A 629 16.76 -29.11 9.29
C TYR A 629 17.86 -28.12 9.71
N TYR A 630 17.53 -26.92 10.19
CA TYR A 630 18.55 -26.00 10.73
C TYR A 630 19.16 -26.47 12.06
N VAL A 631 18.48 -27.39 12.75
CA VAL A 631 18.94 -28.01 13.99
C VAL A 631 19.62 -29.35 13.71
N GLU A 632 18.99 -30.19 12.88
CA GLU A 632 19.49 -31.52 12.51
C GLU A 632 19.61 -31.62 11.00
N ARG A 633 20.73 -31.14 10.44
CA ARG A 633 20.92 -31.02 8.97
C ARG A 633 20.90 -32.34 8.21
N THR A 634 21.21 -33.46 8.89
CA THR A 634 21.30 -34.79 8.29
C THR A 634 20.16 -35.73 8.69
N GLY A 635 19.16 -35.27 9.43
CA GLY A 635 18.18 -36.15 10.04
C GLY A 635 16.89 -35.48 10.47
N PHE A 636 16.03 -36.25 11.14
CA PHE A 636 14.76 -35.79 11.67
C PHE A 636 14.37 -36.62 12.90
N TYR A 637 14.72 -36.11 14.08
CA TYR A 637 14.51 -36.73 15.39
C TYR A 637 15.08 -38.17 15.50
N GLY A 638 16.11 -38.50 14.71
CA GLY A 638 16.64 -39.87 14.60
C GLY A 638 15.62 -40.91 14.07
N ILE A 639 14.50 -40.47 13.49
CA ILE A 639 13.45 -41.37 12.95
C ILE A 639 13.96 -42.11 11.71
N GLY A 640 14.69 -41.40 10.84
CA GLY A 640 15.30 -41.98 9.65
C GLY A 640 16.25 -43.13 9.99
N GLU A 641 17.12 -42.92 10.98
CA GLU A 641 18.04 -43.96 11.48
C GLU A 641 17.30 -45.19 12.01
N LYS A 642 16.23 -44.98 12.79
CA LYS A 642 15.43 -46.08 13.37
C LYS A 642 14.64 -46.87 12.34
N LEU A 643 14.20 -46.23 11.25
CA LEU A 643 13.44 -46.85 10.17
C LEU A 643 14.34 -47.37 9.04
N GLY A 644 15.64 -47.08 9.07
CA GLY A 644 16.55 -47.39 7.97
C GLY A 644 16.27 -46.59 6.70
N ILE A 645 15.65 -45.42 6.83
CA ILE A 645 15.31 -44.51 5.72
C ILE A 645 16.21 -43.29 5.82
N ASP A 646 17.00 -43.04 4.79
CA ASP A 646 17.71 -41.78 4.64
C ASP A 646 16.72 -40.68 4.23
N LEU A 647 16.21 -39.95 5.22
CA LEU A 647 15.19 -38.94 5.00
C LEU A 647 15.71 -37.76 4.16
N VAL A 648 17.02 -37.47 4.22
CA VAL A 648 17.66 -36.38 3.47
C VAL A 648 17.65 -36.69 1.98
N SER A 649 17.86 -37.93 1.57
CA SER A 649 17.76 -38.30 0.16
C SER A 649 16.32 -38.45 -0.32
N VAL A 650 15.39 -38.84 0.55
CA VAL A 650 13.97 -38.98 0.17
C VAL A 650 13.28 -37.63 0.00
N LEU A 651 13.46 -36.70 0.95
CA LEU A 651 12.88 -35.37 0.91
C LEU A 651 13.97 -34.33 1.26
N PRO A 652 14.82 -33.94 0.29
CA PRO A 652 15.84 -32.92 0.51
C PRO A 652 15.23 -31.58 0.93
N PHE A 653 16.04 -30.76 1.61
CA PHE A 653 15.65 -29.41 2.03
C PHE A 653 15.09 -28.58 0.86
N SER A 654 15.72 -28.64 -0.32
CA SER A 654 15.29 -27.90 -1.51
C SER A 654 13.89 -28.28 -2.00
N VAL A 655 13.53 -29.56 -1.97
CA VAL A 655 12.18 -30.03 -2.29
C VAL A 655 11.18 -29.54 -1.24
N GLY A 656 11.51 -29.73 0.04
CA GLY A 656 10.65 -29.28 1.13
C GLY A 656 10.38 -27.77 1.04
N ARG A 657 11.40 -26.96 0.76
CA ARG A 657 11.28 -25.51 0.61
C ARG A 657 10.42 -25.15 -0.59
N THR A 658 10.64 -25.82 -1.72
CA THR A 658 9.81 -25.64 -2.92
C THR A 658 8.34 -25.87 -2.59
N TRP A 659 8.01 -26.97 -1.92
CA TRP A 659 6.63 -27.27 -1.53
C TRP A 659 6.08 -26.27 -0.51
N HIS A 660 6.85 -25.87 0.50
CA HIS A 660 6.42 -24.93 1.52
C HIS A 660 6.03 -23.56 0.93
N ILE A 661 6.86 -23.02 0.05
CA ILE A 661 6.61 -21.71 -0.59
C ILE A 661 5.45 -21.79 -1.56
N ASN A 662 5.45 -22.77 -2.46
CA ASN A 662 4.37 -22.91 -3.45
C ASN A 662 3.03 -23.20 -2.77
N LEU A 663 2.99 -24.05 -1.73
CA LEU A 663 1.76 -24.26 -0.97
C LEU A 663 1.29 -22.97 -0.31
N GLY A 664 2.21 -22.16 0.23
CA GLY A 664 1.90 -20.87 0.86
C GLY A 664 1.12 -19.96 -0.08
N ILE A 665 1.52 -19.92 -1.35
CA ILE A 665 0.80 -19.22 -2.40
C ILE A 665 -0.54 -19.91 -2.74
N LEU A 666 -0.51 -21.23 -2.94
CA LEU A 666 -1.65 -21.98 -3.49
C LEU A 666 -2.85 -22.01 -2.56
N TRP A 667 -2.68 -22.19 -1.25
CA TRP A 667 -3.83 -22.27 -0.34
C TRP A 667 -4.51 -20.91 -0.17
N ILE A 668 -3.72 -19.84 -0.10
CA ILE A 668 -4.21 -18.45 -0.05
C ILE A 668 -5.01 -18.17 -1.32
N THR A 669 -4.39 -18.41 -2.49
CA THR A 669 -5.06 -18.27 -3.80
C THR A 669 -6.32 -19.11 -3.88
N THR A 670 -6.33 -20.34 -3.37
CA THR A 670 -7.52 -21.21 -3.42
C THR A 670 -8.72 -20.61 -2.67
N LEU A 671 -8.49 -19.94 -1.54
CA LEU A 671 -9.57 -19.24 -0.80
C LEU A 671 -10.04 -17.98 -1.53
N TRP A 672 -9.13 -17.26 -2.18
CA TRP A 672 -9.48 -16.12 -3.04
C TRP A 672 -10.33 -16.55 -4.24
N LEU A 673 -9.93 -17.63 -4.92
CA LEU A 673 -10.71 -18.19 -6.02
C LEU A 673 -12.09 -18.66 -5.54
N ALA A 674 -12.18 -19.19 -4.32
CA ALA A 674 -13.45 -19.54 -3.69
C ALA A 674 -14.35 -18.31 -3.50
N GLY A 675 -13.79 -17.21 -2.95
CA GLY A 675 -14.51 -15.96 -2.75
C GLY A 675 -15.08 -15.39 -4.05
N GLY A 676 -14.26 -15.26 -5.10
CA GLY A 676 -14.73 -14.72 -6.37
C GLY A 676 -15.79 -15.58 -7.07
N LEU A 677 -15.82 -16.89 -6.81
CA LEU A 677 -16.88 -17.79 -7.30
C LEU A 677 -18.14 -17.75 -6.42
N PHE A 678 -18.00 -17.40 -5.14
CA PHE A 678 -19.07 -17.45 -4.14
C PHE A 678 -19.86 -16.13 -4.06
N LEU A 679 -19.17 -14.99 -4.01
CA LEU A 679 -19.76 -13.69 -3.73
C LEU A 679 -20.78 -13.22 -4.78
N PRO A 680 -20.59 -13.41 -6.10
CA PRO A 680 -21.60 -12.98 -7.08
C PRO A 680 -22.98 -13.60 -6.86
N GLY A 681 -23.04 -14.82 -6.32
CA GLY A 681 -24.31 -15.48 -6.01
C GLY A 681 -25.07 -14.90 -4.82
N LEU A 682 -24.46 -14.00 -4.04
CA LEU A 682 -25.19 -13.29 -2.97
C LEU A 682 -26.11 -12.20 -3.51
N PHE A 683 -25.91 -11.78 -4.76
CA PHE A 683 -26.67 -10.72 -5.42
C PHE A 683 -27.56 -11.25 -6.56
N ALA A 684 -27.65 -12.57 -6.72
CA ALA A 684 -28.40 -13.21 -7.80
C ALA A 684 -29.08 -14.49 -7.31
N ASP A 685 -30.37 -14.64 -7.66
CA ASP A 685 -31.18 -15.80 -7.24
C ASP A 685 -30.88 -17.08 -8.06
N GLU A 686 -30.21 -16.95 -9.21
CA GLU A 686 -29.95 -18.07 -10.14
C GLU A 686 -28.51 -18.11 -10.66
N ASP A 687 -27.95 -19.33 -10.72
CA ASP A 687 -26.65 -19.56 -11.34
C ASP A 687 -26.75 -19.63 -12.87
N PRO A 688 -25.75 -19.10 -13.61
CA PRO A 688 -25.71 -19.31 -15.04
C PRO A 688 -25.48 -20.81 -15.39
N PRO A 689 -25.89 -21.31 -16.57
CA PRO A 689 -25.94 -22.75 -16.87
C PRO A 689 -24.59 -23.46 -16.71
N ARG A 690 -24.50 -24.58 -15.98
CA ARG A 690 -23.25 -25.35 -15.72
C ARG A 690 -22.20 -24.63 -14.85
N GLN A 691 -22.57 -23.61 -14.06
CA GLN A 691 -21.62 -22.88 -13.20
C GLN A 691 -21.00 -23.79 -12.13
N ALA A 692 -21.81 -24.59 -11.44
CA ALA A 692 -21.36 -25.54 -10.42
C ALA A 692 -20.43 -26.63 -10.98
N GLU A 693 -20.69 -27.10 -12.21
CA GLU A 693 -19.81 -28.03 -12.92
C GLU A 693 -18.47 -27.38 -13.24
N GLY A 694 -18.48 -26.14 -13.75
CA GLY A 694 -17.27 -25.37 -14.05
C GLY A 694 -16.41 -25.13 -12.81
N ALA A 695 -17.03 -24.70 -11.71
CA ALA A 695 -16.34 -24.53 -10.42
C ALA A 695 -15.76 -25.86 -9.91
N THR A 696 -16.50 -26.97 -10.01
CA THR A 696 -15.99 -28.29 -9.59
C THR A 696 -14.83 -28.76 -10.49
N ALA A 697 -14.94 -28.58 -11.80
CA ALA A 697 -13.89 -28.95 -12.76
C ALA A 697 -12.62 -28.12 -12.54
N LEU A 698 -12.76 -26.82 -12.25
CA LEU A 698 -11.65 -25.94 -11.93
C LEU A 698 -10.93 -26.39 -10.65
N LEU A 699 -11.65 -26.74 -9.58
CA LEU A 699 -11.05 -27.29 -8.36
C LEU A 699 -10.26 -28.56 -8.66
N GLY A 700 -10.84 -29.48 -9.44
CA GLY A 700 -10.16 -30.70 -9.87
C GLY A 700 -8.89 -30.41 -10.67
N ALA A 701 -8.93 -29.44 -11.59
CA ALA A 701 -7.77 -29.02 -12.37
C ALA A 701 -6.66 -28.45 -11.48
N LEU A 702 -6.99 -27.57 -10.53
CA LEU A 702 -6.01 -27.01 -9.59
C LEU A 702 -5.32 -28.09 -8.75
N VAL A 703 -6.08 -29.09 -8.26
CA VAL A 703 -5.52 -30.22 -7.51
C VAL A 703 -4.58 -31.05 -8.39
N VAL A 704 -5.00 -31.40 -9.60
CA VAL A 704 -4.18 -32.19 -10.54
C VAL A 704 -2.90 -31.45 -10.91
N VAL A 705 -2.99 -30.17 -11.23
CA VAL A 705 -1.83 -29.33 -11.57
C VAL A 705 -0.88 -29.23 -10.38
N THR A 706 -1.38 -29.00 -9.16
CA THR A 706 -0.56 -28.88 -7.95
C THR A 706 0.17 -30.18 -7.64
N VAL A 707 -0.55 -31.30 -7.55
CA VAL A 707 0.03 -32.61 -7.23
C VAL A 707 1.01 -33.05 -8.32
N GLY A 708 0.65 -32.85 -9.58
CA GLY A 708 1.50 -33.15 -10.73
C GLY A 708 2.79 -32.33 -10.71
N ALA A 709 2.70 -31.02 -10.50
CA ALA A 709 3.86 -30.14 -10.42
C ALA A 709 4.82 -30.53 -9.29
N PHE A 710 4.30 -30.80 -8.10
CA PHE A 710 5.13 -31.19 -6.95
C PHE A 710 5.78 -32.55 -7.12
N ALA A 711 5.04 -33.52 -7.66
CA ALA A 711 5.59 -34.83 -7.98
C ALA A 711 6.70 -34.72 -9.04
N CYS A 712 6.50 -33.92 -10.07
CA CYS A 712 7.52 -33.72 -11.11
C CYS A 712 8.74 -32.93 -10.59
N VAL A 713 8.58 -31.91 -9.76
CA VAL A 713 9.71 -31.24 -9.10
C VAL A 713 10.53 -32.26 -8.29
N TRP A 714 9.87 -33.09 -7.49
CA TRP A 714 10.53 -34.12 -6.69
C TRP A 714 11.26 -35.15 -7.56
N LEU A 715 10.61 -35.65 -8.62
CA LEU A 715 11.23 -36.55 -9.59
C LEU A 715 12.42 -35.92 -10.32
N SER A 716 12.32 -34.63 -10.67
CA SER A 716 13.40 -33.86 -11.29
C SER A 716 14.62 -33.78 -10.40
N MET A 717 14.44 -33.44 -9.11
CA MET A 717 15.54 -33.37 -8.15
C MET A 717 16.13 -34.75 -7.81
N ARG A 718 15.43 -35.84 -8.16
CA ARG A 718 15.93 -37.22 -8.10
C ARG A 718 16.63 -37.67 -9.41
N GLY A 719 16.80 -36.77 -10.38
CA GLY A 719 17.45 -37.05 -11.67
C GLY A 719 16.56 -37.72 -12.71
N ALA A 720 15.25 -37.88 -12.48
CA ALA A 720 14.38 -38.66 -13.37
C ALA A 720 14.16 -38.03 -14.77
N PHE A 721 14.42 -36.74 -14.92
CA PHE A 721 14.27 -36.01 -16.19
C PHE A 721 15.59 -35.70 -16.89
N GLY A 722 16.68 -36.34 -16.46
CA GLY A 722 18.02 -36.10 -16.98
C GLY A 722 18.56 -34.72 -16.60
N SER A 723 19.77 -34.44 -17.06
CA SER A 723 20.44 -33.17 -16.82
C SER A 723 20.15 -32.14 -17.91
N PRO A 724 20.51 -30.85 -17.70
CA PRO A 724 20.42 -29.85 -18.75
C PRO A 724 21.23 -30.15 -20.02
N GLU A 725 22.20 -31.05 -19.95
CA GLU A 725 22.98 -31.51 -21.11
C GLU A 725 22.22 -32.58 -21.92
N ASP A 726 21.29 -33.30 -21.29
CA ASP A 726 20.53 -34.41 -21.91
C ASP A 726 19.26 -33.92 -22.63
N GLY A 727 18.70 -32.79 -22.21
CA GLY A 727 17.52 -32.19 -22.83
C GLY A 727 16.78 -31.18 -21.94
N GLU A 728 15.56 -30.82 -22.35
CA GLU A 728 14.76 -29.77 -21.72
C GLU A 728 13.66 -30.29 -20.77
N LEU A 729 13.56 -31.61 -20.56
CA LEU A 729 12.50 -32.21 -19.75
C LEU A 729 12.50 -31.72 -18.30
N TRP A 730 13.68 -31.49 -17.72
CA TRP A 730 13.83 -30.93 -16.37
C TRP A 730 13.14 -29.54 -16.25
N TRP A 731 13.21 -28.71 -17.29
CA TRP A 731 12.63 -27.36 -17.33
C TRP A 731 11.14 -27.41 -17.65
N LEU A 732 10.73 -28.28 -18.58
CA LEU A 732 9.34 -28.36 -19.05
C LEU A 732 8.40 -29.01 -18.02
N LEU A 733 8.83 -30.12 -17.42
CA LEU A 733 8.02 -30.90 -16.47
C LEU A 733 8.51 -30.76 -15.03
N GLY A 734 9.82 -30.71 -14.83
CA GLY A 734 10.47 -30.80 -13.53
C GLY A 734 10.47 -29.49 -12.75
N SER A 735 11.68 -28.95 -12.51
CA SER A 735 11.93 -27.77 -11.70
C SER A 735 12.63 -26.68 -12.51
N GLU A 736 12.06 -25.48 -12.58
CA GLU A 736 12.74 -24.29 -13.10
C GLU A 736 13.75 -23.69 -12.13
N GLY A 737 13.72 -24.11 -10.86
CA GLY A 737 14.74 -23.77 -9.86
C GLY A 737 14.79 -22.29 -9.47
N LEU A 738 13.71 -21.54 -9.71
CA LEU A 738 13.54 -20.15 -9.29
C LEU A 738 12.57 -20.11 -8.13
N GLU A 739 12.97 -19.49 -7.03
CA GLU A 739 12.12 -19.32 -5.85
C GLU A 739 10.75 -18.70 -6.23
N TYR A 740 9.67 -19.24 -5.64
CA TYR A 740 8.25 -18.95 -5.92
C TYR A 740 7.73 -19.44 -7.29
N LEU A 741 8.62 -19.72 -8.24
CA LEU A 741 8.31 -20.11 -9.61
C LEU A 741 9.03 -21.41 -10.00
N GLU A 742 9.10 -22.36 -9.08
CA GLU A 742 9.90 -23.57 -9.23
C GLU A 742 9.28 -24.58 -10.18
N THR A 743 7.96 -24.58 -10.32
CA THR A 743 7.26 -25.61 -11.10
C THR A 743 7.62 -25.55 -12.58
N GLY A 744 7.74 -26.71 -13.22
CA GLY A 744 8.06 -26.80 -14.64
C GLY A 744 7.08 -26.03 -15.55
N ARG A 745 7.56 -25.62 -16.73
CA ARG A 745 6.85 -24.73 -17.66
C ARG A 745 5.42 -25.18 -17.98
N ILE A 746 5.20 -26.48 -18.19
CA ILE A 746 3.89 -27.05 -18.53
C ILE A 746 2.89 -26.85 -17.39
N TRP A 747 3.35 -26.99 -16.14
CA TRP A 747 2.52 -26.78 -14.97
C TRP A 747 2.15 -25.31 -14.78
N LYS A 748 3.09 -24.39 -15.02
CA LYS A 748 2.80 -22.94 -15.03
C LYS A 748 1.77 -22.58 -16.09
N VAL A 749 1.90 -23.08 -17.33
CA VAL A 749 0.90 -22.84 -18.39
C VAL A 749 -0.46 -23.42 -18.01
N SER A 750 -0.49 -24.59 -17.37
CA SER A 750 -1.73 -25.21 -16.90
C SER A 750 -2.39 -24.39 -15.78
N LEU A 751 -1.59 -23.84 -14.86
CA LEU A 751 -2.07 -22.93 -13.81
C LEU A 751 -2.61 -21.63 -14.41
N LEU A 752 -1.92 -21.04 -15.38
CA LEU A 752 -2.39 -19.87 -16.10
C LEU A 752 -3.74 -20.14 -16.79
N ALA A 753 -3.88 -21.29 -17.45
CA ALA A 753 -5.15 -21.70 -18.05
C ALA A 753 -6.27 -21.85 -17.02
N ALA A 754 -5.97 -22.38 -15.82
CA ALA A 754 -6.92 -22.48 -14.71
C ALA A 754 -7.35 -21.10 -14.19
N LEU A 755 -6.41 -20.14 -14.04
CA LEU A 755 -6.70 -18.76 -13.61
C LEU A 755 -7.53 -17.99 -14.64
N VAL A 756 -7.24 -18.14 -15.94
CA VAL A 756 -8.06 -17.58 -17.03
C VAL A 756 -9.45 -18.21 -17.03
N GLY A 757 -9.54 -19.53 -16.86
CA GLY A 757 -10.81 -20.25 -16.74
C GLY A 757 -11.64 -19.77 -15.55
N TRP A 758 -11.00 -19.56 -14.39
CA TRP A 758 -11.62 -18.96 -13.22
C TRP A 758 -12.17 -17.56 -13.51
N THR A 759 -11.36 -16.69 -14.11
CA THR A 759 -11.77 -15.32 -14.47
C THR A 759 -13.02 -15.36 -15.36
N GLY A 760 -13.07 -16.27 -16.33
CA GLY A 760 -14.23 -16.49 -17.18
C GLY A 760 -15.48 -16.95 -16.41
N LEU A 761 -15.33 -17.81 -15.40
CA LEU A 761 -16.43 -18.26 -14.54
C LEU A 761 -16.99 -17.13 -13.67
N VAL A 762 -16.13 -16.31 -13.07
CA VAL A 762 -16.53 -15.15 -12.26
C VAL A 762 -17.27 -14.15 -13.14
N LEU A 763 -16.67 -13.76 -14.28
CA LEU A 763 -17.25 -12.82 -15.23
C LEU A 763 -18.64 -13.26 -15.71
N ARG A 764 -18.84 -14.57 -15.88
CA ARG A 764 -20.14 -15.11 -16.30
C ARG A 764 -21.24 -14.93 -15.26
N SER A 765 -20.87 -14.99 -13.98
CA SER A 765 -21.80 -14.76 -12.86
C SER A 765 -22.06 -13.27 -12.69
N VAL A 766 -21.00 -12.46 -12.73
CA VAL A 766 -21.09 -11.01 -12.61
C VAL A 766 -21.90 -10.37 -13.75
N ARG A 767 -21.81 -10.87 -14.99
CA ARG A 767 -22.65 -10.41 -16.11
C ARG A 767 -24.15 -10.64 -15.94
N ARG A 768 -24.58 -11.38 -14.91
CA ARG A 768 -26.00 -11.55 -14.55
C ARG A 768 -26.48 -10.53 -13.54
N LEU A 769 -25.55 -9.82 -12.90
CA LEU A 769 -25.86 -8.73 -11.98
C LEU A 769 -26.30 -7.51 -12.79
N ASP A 770 -27.30 -6.78 -12.28
CA ASP A 770 -27.75 -5.52 -12.86
C ASP A 770 -26.81 -4.39 -12.39
N GLU A 771 -25.58 -4.39 -12.91
CA GLU A 771 -24.59 -3.35 -12.63
C GLU A 771 -23.84 -2.93 -13.91
N PRO A 772 -23.38 -1.67 -14.00
CA PRO A 772 -22.55 -1.24 -15.10
C PRO A 772 -21.19 -1.99 -15.11
N PRO A 773 -20.45 -1.99 -16.23
CA PRO A 773 -19.09 -2.53 -16.28
C PRO A 773 -18.10 -1.91 -15.29
N THR A 774 -18.43 -0.76 -14.71
CA THR A 774 -17.65 -0.12 -13.63
C THR A 774 -18.15 -0.45 -12.23
N GLY A 775 -19.19 -1.26 -12.11
CA GLY A 775 -19.72 -1.72 -10.84
C GLY A 775 -18.76 -2.65 -10.10
N LEU A 776 -19.03 -2.84 -8.82
CA LEU A 776 -18.16 -3.53 -7.88
C LEU A 776 -17.89 -5.00 -8.26
N GLY A 777 -18.87 -5.72 -8.82
CA GLY A 777 -18.68 -7.10 -9.28
C GLY A 777 -17.76 -7.19 -10.50
N HIS A 778 -17.89 -6.27 -11.46
CA HIS A 778 -16.99 -6.17 -12.60
C HIS A 778 -15.59 -5.73 -12.17
N PHE A 779 -15.47 -4.78 -11.26
CA PHE A 779 -14.19 -4.39 -10.66
C PHE A 779 -13.50 -5.58 -9.99
N MET A 780 -14.21 -6.35 -9.16
CA MET A 780 -13.70 -7.59 -8.57
C MET A 780 -13.22 -8.58 -9.65
N THR A 781 -13.93 -8.68 -10.78
CA THR A 781 -13.54 -9.55 -11.89
C THR A 781 -12.28 -9.05 -12.60
N TYR A 782 -12.13 -7.74 -12.81
CA TYR A 782 -10.94 -7.16 -13.43
C TYR A 782 -9.72 -7.23 -12.51
N ALA A 783 -9.90 -6.89 -11.24
CA ALA A 783 -8.88 -7.04 -10.20
C ALA A 783 -8.44 -8.50 -10.09
N GLY A 784 -9.38 -9.44 -9.97
CA GLY A 784 -9.10 -10.87 -9.95
C GLY A 784 -8.48 -11.39 -11.26
N GLY A 785 -8.94 -10.90 -12.41
CA GLY A 785 -8.41 -11.30 -13.72
C GLY A 785 -6.97 -10.83 -13.97
N SER A 786 -6.56 -9.73 -13.34
CA SER A 786 -5.19 -9.23 -13.40
C SER A 786 -4.18 -10.21 -12.79
N ILE A 787 -4.61 -11.10 -11.88
CA ILE A 787 -3.82 -12.24 -11.35
C ILE A 787 -3.29 -13.09 -12.51
N ALA A 788 -4.15 -13.42 -13.47
CA ALA A 788 -3.77 -14.21 -14.64
C ALA A 788 -2.85 -13.43 -15.59
N LEU A 789 -3.11 -12.13 -15.77
CA LEU A 789 -2.31 -11.26 -16.63
C LEU A 789 -0.87 -11.15 -16.12
N LEU A 790 -0.68 -10.82 -14.85
CA LEU A 790 0.66 -10.68 -14.25
C LEU A 790 1.38 -12.02 -14.15
N PHE A 791 0.66 -13.12 -13.85
CA PHE A 791 1.26 -14.46 -13.90
C PHE A 791 1.80 -14.79 -15.31
N GLY A 792 1.24 -14.19 -16.36
CA GLY A 792 1.75 -14.26 -17.73
C GLY A 792 3.21 -13.78 -17.87
N ALA A 793 3.69 -12.88 -17.01
CA ALA A 793 5.09 -12.44 -17.00
C ALA A 793 6.07 -13.59 -16.71
N SER A 794 5.61 -14.67 -16.04
CA SER A 794 6.42 -15.87 -15.84
C SER A 794 6.85 -16.51 -17.16
N MET A 795 6.18 -16.23 -18.28
CA MET A 795 6.47 -16.73 -19.62
C MET A 795 7.55 -15.94 -20.38
N LEU A 796 8.03 -14.81 -19.82
CA LEU A 796 8.92 -13.87 -20.52
C LEU A 796 10.42 -14.14 -20.30
N TYR A 797 10.75 -15.24 -19.62
CA TYR A 797 12.13 -15.71 -19.42
C TYR A 797 12.27 -17.21 -19.69
N THR A 798 13.50 -17.60 -20.01
CA THR A 798 13.92 -18.99 -20.22
C THR A 798 15.21 -19.28 -19.44
N PRO A 799 15.65 -20.55 -19.32
CA PRO A 799 16.93 -20.87 -18.67
C PRO A 799 18.13 -20.13 -19.29
N GLU A 800 18.07 -19.76 -20.57
CA GLU A 800 19.11 -19.01 -21.30
C GLU A 800 19.16 -17.51 -20.98
N THR A 801 18.08 -16.96 -20.44
CA THR A 801 17.97 -15.53 -20.16
C THR A 801 19.03 -15.13 -19.12
N ASN A 802 19.62 -13.93 -19.20
CA ASN A 802 20.55 -13.46 -18.16
C ASN A 802 19.87 -13.52 -16.77
N ILE A 803 20.58 -13.90 -15.70
CA ILE A 803 19.97 -14.02 -14.36
C ILE A 803 19.39 -12.69 -13.87
N ALA A 804 20.03 -11.55 -14.12
CA ALA A 804 19.53 -10.23 -13.73
C ALA A 804 18.17 -9.91 -14.38
N VAL A 805 18.02 -10.25 -15.66
CA VAL A 805 16.76 -10.10 -16.41
C VAL A 805 15.73 -11.16 -16.00
N THR A 806 16.18 -12.35 -15.61
CA THR A 806 15.29 -13.39 -15.05
C THR A 806 14.68 -12.90 -13.74
N GLU A 807 15.50 -12.28 -12.87
CA GLU A 807 15.06 -11.69 -11.59
C GLU A 807 14.06 -10.56 -11.81
N PHE A 808 14.27 -9.67 -12.79
CA PHE A 808 13.30 -8.63 -13.16
C PHE A 808 11.89 -9.22 -13.38
N TRP A 809 11.77 -10.21 -14.27
CA TRP A 809 10.47 -10.84 -14.58
C TRP A 809 9.95 -11.73 -13.45
N ARG A 810 10.83 -12.33 -12.65
CA ARG A 810 10.42 -13.11 -11.47
C ARG A 810 9.66 -12.23 -10.49
N TRP A 811 10.16 -11.03 -10.19
CA TRP A 811 9.51 -10.12 -9.25
C TRP A 811 8.22 -9.49 -9.76
N TRP A 812 8.00 -9.40 -11.07
CA TRP A 812 6.66 -9.09 -11.60
C TRP A 812 5.60 -10.11 -11.16
N VAL A 813 5.98 -11.37 -11.01
CA VAL A 813 5.05 -12.43 -10.58
C VAL A 813 5.06 -12.64 -9.08
N VAL A 814 6.09 -12.21 -8.36
CA VAL A 814 6.13 -12.36 -6.90
C VAL A 814 5.58 -11.10 -6.24
N HIS A 815 6.19 -9.95 -6.46
CA HIS A 815 5.81 -8.70 -5.80
C HIS A 815 4.53 -8.12 -6.42
N MET A 816 4.49 -7.81 -7.72
CA MET A 816 3.29 -7.16 -8.29
C MET A 816 2.04 -8.06 -8.24
N TRP A 817 2.20 -9.38 -8.26
CA TRP A 817 1.11 -10.32 -8.16
C TRP A 817 0.60 -10.49 -6.71
N VAL A 818 1.49 -10.69 -5.74
CA VAL A 818 1.12 -10.90 -4.33
C VAL A 818 0.82 -9.57 -3.64
N GLU A 819 1.68 -8.59 -3.76
CA GLU A 819 1.57 -7.31 -3.04
C GLU A 819 0.73 -6.30 -3.84
N GLY A 820 0.87 -6.25 -5.17
CA GLY A 820 0.05 -5.36 -6.00
C GLY A 820 -1.40 -5.87 -6.18
N VAL A 821 -1.59 -7.07 -6.72
CA VAL A 821 -2.92 -7.53 -7.16
C VAL A 821 -3.78 -8.13 -6.05
N PHE A 822 -3.20 -8.89 -5.11
CA PHE A 822 -4.03 -9.38 -4.01
C PHE A 822 -4.58 -8.23 -3.18
N GLU A 823 -3.83 -7.15 -2.96
CA GLU A 823 -4.36 -6.00 -2.20
C GLU A 823 -5.55 -5.34 -2.92
N PHE A 824 -5.49 -5.15 -4.24
CA PHE A 824 -6.65 -4.66 -5.02
C PHE A 824 -7.86 -5.60 -4.93
N PHE A 825 -7.62 -6.90 -5.10
CA PHE A 825 -8.69 -7.90 -5.08
C PHE A 825 -9.29 -8.07 -3.69
N VAL A 826 -8.47 -7.96 -2.65
CA VAL A 826 -8.86 -7.94 -1.24
C VAL A 826 -9.78 -6.77 -0.95
N THR A 827 -9.35 -5.55 -1.30
CA THR A 827 -10.15 -4.35 -1.08
C THR A 827 -11.50 -4.46 -1.79
N ALA A 828 -11.52 -5.00 -3.01
CA ALA A 828 -12.77 -5.30 -3.72
C ALA A 828 -13.65 -6.32 -2.98
N ILE A 829 -13.08 -7.45 -2.54
CA ILE A 829 -13.83 -8.51 -1.85
C ILE A 829 -14.37 -8.05 -0.50
N VAL A 830 -13.56 -7.36 0.30
CA VAL A 830 -13.95 -6.86 1.61
C VAL A 830 -15.09 -5.87 1.45
N ALA A 831 -14.97 -4.94 0.49
CA ALA A 831 -16.06 -4.03 0.17
C ALA A 831 -17.34 -4.75 -0.29
N VAL A 832 -17.23 -5.73 -1.20
CA VAL A 832 -18.39 -6.55 -1.63
C VAL A 832 -19.04 -7.25 -0.45
N ALA A 833 -18.24 -7.81 0.46
CA ALA A 833 -18.73 -8.49 1.64
C ALA A 833 -19.43 -7.51 2.60
N LEU A 834 -18.85 -6.35 2.86
CA LEU A 834 -19.42 -5.32 3.73
C LEU A 834 -20.73 -4.76 3.16
N VAL A 835 -20.77 -4.46 1.85
CA VAL A 835 -22.00 -4.05 1.16
C VAL A 835 -23.06 -5.16 1.20
N SER A 836 -22.67 -6.43 1.04
CA SER A 836 -23.63 -7.55 1.14
C SER A 836 -24.23 -7.77 2.54
N MET A 837 -23.63 -7.18 3.57
CA MET A 837 -24.10 -7.22 4.96
C MET A 837 -24.80 -5.91 5.37
N ASP A 838 -25.05 -5.00 4.43
CA ASP A 838 -25.58 -3.64 4.65
C ASP A 838 -24.74 -2.79 5.64
N LEU A 839 -23.46 -3.14 5.84
CA LEU A 839 -22.56 -2.41 6.75
C LEU A 839 -21.95 -1.14 6.13
N LEU A 840 -21.98 -1.04 4.81
CA LEU A 840 -21.50 0.12 4.06
C LEU A 840 -22.43 0.38 2.87
N GLU A 841 -22.72 1.65 2.62
CA GLU A 841 -23.40 2.04 1.39
C GLU A 841 -22.50 1.79 0.18
N ARG A 842 -23.12 1.41 -0.94
CA ARG A 842 -22.39 1.10 -2.18
C ARG A 842 -21.57 2.30 -2.69
N ALA A 843 -22.10 3.51 -2.58
CA ALA A 843 -21.44 4.72 -3.09
C ALA A 843 -20.15 5.04 -2.30
N ASP A 844 -20.22 4.96 -0.97
CA ASP A 844 -19.09 5.19 -0.08
C ASP A 844 -18.00 4.13 -0.26
N ALA A 845 -18.41 2.87 -0.39
CA ALA A 845 -17.50 1.78 -0.70
C ALA A 845 -16.78 2.01 -2.05
N GLU A 846 -17.50 2.39 -3.10
CA GLU A 846 -16.89 2.68 -4.41
C GLU A 846 -15.88 3.84 -4.33
N GLN A 847 -16.17 4.94 -3.62
CA GLN A 847 -15.23 6.06 -3.47
C GLN A 847 -13.98 5.71 -2.64
N ALA A 848 -14.17 5.00 -1.52
CA ALA A 848 -13.08 4.56 -0.65
C ALA A 848 -12.10 3.61 -1.36
N ILE A 849 -12.63 2.65 -2.14
CA ILE A 849 -11.84 1.70 -2.92
C ILE A 849 -11.03 2.43 -4.00
N LEU A 850 -11.63 3.39 -4.71
CA LEU A 850 -10.94 4.11 -5.79
C LEU A 850 -9.68 4.82 -5.26
N PHE A 851 -9.75 5.44 -4.08
CA PHE A 851 -8.60 6.09 -3.45
C PHE A 851 -7.54 5.08 -3.01
N GLU A 852 -7.93 4.01 -2.31
CA GLU A 852 -7.00 2.98 -1.85
C GLU A 852 -6.29 2.31 -3.03
N VAL A 853 -7.04 1.90 -4.06
CA VAL A 853 -6.50 1.29 -5.27
C VAL A 853 -5.58 2.26 -6.01
N PHE A 854 -5.91 3.56 -6.05
CA PHE A 854 -5.03 4.56 -6.64
C PHE A 854 -3.71 4.65 -5.87
N ALA A 855 -3.77 4.75 -4.54
CA ALA A 855 -2.58 4.90 -3.71
C ALA A 855 -1.68 3.64 -3.76
N ILE A 856 -2.27 2.45 -3.67
CA ILE A 856 -1.56 1.18 -3.82
C ILE A 856 -0.96 1.07 -5.23
N MET A 857 -1.69 1.42 -6.28
CA MET A 857 -1.17 1.33 -7.65
C MET A 857 -0.08 2.36 -7.95
N ALA A 858 -0.17 3.56 -7.36
CA ALA A 858 0.81 4.62 -7.54
C ALA A 858 2.16 4.25 -6.90
N ALA A 859 2.14 3.49 -5.81
CA ALA A 859 3.33 3.06 -5.09
C ALA A 859 3.78 1.64 -5.49
N GLY A 860 2.92 0.64 -5.30
CA GLY A 860 3.21 -0.79 -5.38
C GLY A 860 3.67 -1.31 -6.75
N ILE A 861 3.15 -0.79 -7.87
CA ILE A 861 3.59 -1.30 -9.18
C ILE A 861 5.05 -0.95 -9.45
N VAL A 862 5.46 0.28 -9.15
CA VAL A 862 6.84 0.72 -9.40
C VAL A 862 7.76 0.33 -8.24
N GLY A 863 7.23 0.22 -7.03
CA GLY A 863 7.96 -0.13 -5.82
C GLY A 863 8.55 -1.54 -5.79
N VAL A 864 8.09 -2.44 -6.68
CA VAL A 864 8.75 -3.73 -7.01
C VAL A 864 10.26 -3.61 -7.21
N SER A 865 10.71 -2.44 -7.63
CA SER A 865 12.12 -2.17 -7.90
C SER A 865 13.02 -2.14 -6.68
N HIS A 866 12.48 -2.20 -5.45
CA HIS A 866 13.29 -2.48 -4.27
C HIS A 866 13.95 -3.88 -4.28
N HIS A 867 13.47 -4.80 -5.11
CA HIS A 867 14.08 -6.10 -5.34
C HIS A 867 15.19 -6.06 -6.43
N TYR A 868 15.38 -4.92 -7.09
CA TYR A 868 16.30 -4.77 -8.21
C TYR A 868 17.67 -4.24 -7.82
N TRP A 869 17.81 -3.70 -6.60
CA TRP A 869 19.00 -2.97 -6.15
C TRP A 869 20.31 -3.78 -6.27
N TRP A 870 20.28 -5.09 -6.00
CA TRP A 870 21.52 -5.86 -5.85
C TRP A 870 21.70 -6.96 -6.89
N VAL A 871 20.76 -7.11 -7.82
CA VAL A 871 20.69 -8.26 -8.76
C VAL A 871 21.36 -7.99 -10.11
N GLY A 872 22.11 -6.89 -10.24
CA GLY A 872 22.84 -6.52 -11.46
C GLY A 872 22.06 -5.62 -12.43
N LEU A 873 20.82 -5.24 -12.07
CA LEU A 873 20.01 -4.32 -12.85
C LEU A 873 20.54 -2.88 -12.76
N PRO A 874 20.12 -1.98 -13.67
CA PRO A 874 20.62 -0.60 -13.70
C PRO A 874 20.47 0.13 -12.37
N ASP A 875 21.48 0.91 -12.02
CA ASP A 875 21.59 1.73 -10.81
C ASP A 875 20.39 2.68 -10.60
N VAL A 876 19.75 3.13 -11.68
CA VAL A 876 18.51 3.94 -11.63
C VAL A 876 17.37 3.31 -10.80
N TRP A 877 17.38 1.99 -10.62
CA TRP A 877 16.39 1.30 -9.79
C TRP A 877 16.58 1.55 -8.29
N VAL A 878 17.76 1.95 -7.82
CA VAL A 878 17.97 2.34 -6.42
C VAL A 878 17.10 3.56 -6.06
N PRO A 879 17.19 4.71 -6.78
CA PRO A 879 16.27 5.83 -6.64
C PRO A 879 14.78 5.47 -6.68
N ILE A 880 14.39 4.75 -7.74
CA ILE A 880 13.00 4.47 -8.06
C ILE A 880 12.41 3.53 -7.01
N GLY A 881 13.08 2.42 -6.76
CA GLY A 881 12.66 1.44 -5.76
C GLY A 881 12.52 2.11 -4.41
N THR A 882 13.54 2.85 -3.98
CA THR A 882 13.51 3.54 -2.68
C THR A 882 12.32 4.49 -2.55
N THR A 883 12.01 5.25 -3.61
CA THR A 883 10.94 6.24 -3.57
C THR A 883 9.58 5.57 -3.47
N PHE A 884 9.28 4.66 -4.40
CA PHE A 884 7.94 4.09 -4.53
C PHE A 884 7.65 3.07 -3.43
N SER A 885 8.60 2.21 -3.05
CA SER A 885 8.41 1.25 -1.96
C SER A 885 8.32 1.93 -0.59
N THR A 886 8.91 3.11 -0.41
CA THR A 886 8.71 3.89 0.82
C THR A 886 7.29 4.46 0.90
N LEU A 887 6.75 4.91 -0.23
CA LEU A 887 5.39 5.44 -0.30
C LEU A 887 4.32 4.36 -0.10
N GLU A 888 4.64 3.07 -0.34
CA GLU A 888 3.75 1.94 -0.03
C GLU A 888 3.40 1.85 1.47
N PHE A 889 4.26 2.36 2.36
CA PHE A 889 3.96 2.36 3.79
C PHE A 889 2.76 3.25 4.13
N VAL A 890 2.51 4.30 3.34
CA VAL A 890 1.48 5.31 3.62
C VAL A 890 0.06 4.70 3.59
N PRO A 891 -0.37 3.99 2.53
CA PRO A 891 -1.63 3.24 2.52
C PRO A 891 -1.81 2.28 3.69
N LEU A 892 -0.76 1.56 4.11
CA LEU A 892 -0.83 0.56 5.17
C LEU A 892 -1.24 1.15 6.53
N VAL A 893 -0.85 2.40 6.80
CA VAL A 893 -1.26 3.13 8.02
C VAL A 893 -2.76 3.44 7.98
N PHE A 894 -3.31 3.81 6.82
CA PHE A 894 -4.74 4.11 6.68
C PHE A 894 -5.60 2.85 6.80
N VAL A 895 -5.18 1.74 6.19
CA VAL A 895 -5.86 0.44 6.34
C VAL A 895 -5.93 0.05 7.82
N LEU A 896 -4.83 0.22 8.57
CA LEU A 896 -4.85 -0.04 10.01
C LEU A 896 -5.82 0.87 10.77
N TYR A 897 -5.80 2.18 10.47
CA TYR A 897 -6.71 3.14 11.11
C TYR A 897 -8.18 2.78 10.87
N ARG A 898 -8.55 2.48 9.62
CA ARG A 898 -9.91 2.04 9.24
C ARG A 898 -10.32 0.77 9.96
N SER A 899 -9.46 -0.25 10.01
CA SER A 899 -9.77 -1.50 10.70
C SER A 899 -9.98 -1.34 12.20
N PHE A 900 -9.37 -0.33 12.85
CA PHE A 900 -9.71 0.00 14.24
C PHE A 900 -11.08 0.65 14.38
N GLY A 901 -11.52 1.45 13.40
CA GLY A 901 -12.89 1.96 13.31
C GLY A 901 -13.90 0.82 13.20
N GLU A 902 -13.72 -0.07 12.22
CA GLU A 902 -14.55 -1.26 12.00
C GLU A 902 -14.64 -2.16 13.25
N TYR A 903 -13.51 -2.37 13.94
CA TYR A 903 -13.48 -3.13 15.19
C TYR A 903 -14.31 -2.48 16.31
N ARG A 904 -14.33 -1.14 16.40
CA ARG A 904 -15.16 -0.44 17.39
C ARG A 904 -16.65 -0.60 17.07
N THR A 905 -17.02 -0.48 15.79
CA THR A 905 -18.40 -0.72 15.32
C THR A 905 -18.84 -2.16 15.62
N LEU A 906 -18.00 -3.14 15.30
CA LEU A 906 -18.22 -4.54 15.69
C LEU A 906 -18.50 -4.72 17.18
N ARG A 907 -17.64 -4.12 18.01
CA ARG A 907 -17.75 -4.23 19.46
C ARG A 907 -19.04 -3.58 19.97
N ALA A 908 -19.53 -2.56 19.28
CA ALA A 908 -20.81 -1.92 19.58
C ALA A 908 -22.03 -2.79 19.23
N GLN A 909 -21.94 -3.63 18.17
CA GLN A 909 -23.00 -4.57 17.77
C GLN A 909 -23.18 -5.78 18.73
N GLY A 910 -22.19 -6.07 19.59
CA GLY A 910 -22.27 -7.13 20.59
C GLY A 910 -21.98 -8.55 20.06
N GLU A 911 -22.13 -9.56 20.92
CA GLU A 911 -21.80 -10.97 20.57
C GLU A 911 -22.83 -11.65 19.65
N GLU A 912 -23.98 -11.01 19.39
CA GLU A 912 -25.05 -11.55 18.54
C GLU A 912 -24.74 -11.40 17.04
N PHE A 913 -23.70 -10.62 16.67
CA PHE A 913 -23.32 -10.41 15.27
C PHE A 913 -22.82 -11.71 14.60
N PRO A 914 -23.52 -12.25 13.57
CA PRO A 914 -23.22 -13.55 12.96
C PRO A 914 -21.81 -13.67 12.36
N TYR A 915 -21.19 -12.56 11.96
CA TYR A 915 -19.91 -12.50 11.25
C TYR A 915 -18.75 -11.97 12.10
N THR A 916 -18.88 -11.99 13.43
CA THR A 916 -17.82 -11.57 14.37
C THR A 916 -16.47 -12.26 14.10
N LEU A 917 -16.49 -13.56 13.78
CA LEU A 917 -15.25 -14.32 13.53
C LEU A 917 -14.56 -13.95 12.22
N PRO A 918 -15.23 -13.95 11.05
CA PRO A 918 -14.65 -13.43 9.81
C PRO A 918 -14.02 -12.05 9.96
N LEU A 919 -14.70 -11.11 10.62
CA LEU A 919 -14.19 -9.75 10.78
C LEU A 919 -13.04 -9.67 11.81
N LEU A 920 -13.00 -10.55 12.81
CA LEU A 920 -11.82 -10.70 13.68
C LEU A 920 -10.56 -11.13 12.88
N PHE A 921 -10.71 -12.01 11.88
CA PHE A 921 -9.60 -12.37 10.99
C PHE A 921 -9.14 -11.19 10.13
N ILE A 922 -10.08 -10.37 9.62
CA ILE A 922 -9.76 -9.15 8.85
C ILE A 922 -8.99 -8.15 9.73
N VAL A 923 -9.47 -7.88 10.94
CA VAL A 923 -8.77 -7.00 11.90
C VAL A 923 -7.37 -7.54 12.24
N GLY A 924 -7.26 -8.85 12.48
CA GLY A 924 -5.97 -9.50 12.71
C GLY A 924 -5.02 -9.35 11.51
N SER A 925 -5.55 -9.52 10.29
CA SER A 925 -4.82 -9.27 9.05
C SER A 925 -4.31 -7.84 8.97
N SER A 926 -5.14 -6.83 9.22
CA SER A 926 -4.73 -5.42 9.14
C SER A 926 -3.61 -5.07 10.13
N VAL A 927 -3.66 -5.63 11.35
CA VAL A 927 -2.59 -5.48 12.33
C VAL A 927 -1.28 -6.06 11.81
N TRP A 928 -1.30 -7.26 11.24
CA TRP A 928 -0.11 -7.87 10.67
C TRP A 928 0.33 -7.26 9.34
N ASN A 929 -0.58 -6.69 8.57
CA ASN A 929 -0.24 -5.92 7.38
C ASN A 929 0.59 -4.71 7.77
N PHE A 930 0.19 -4.00 8.82
CA PHE A 930 1.00 -2.91 9.38
C PHE A 930 2.31 -3.40 10.01
N VAL A 931 2.30 -4.44 10.85
CA VAL A 931 3.52 -4.88 11.56
C VAL A 931 4.51 -5.59 10.62
N GLY A 932 4.03 -6.56 9.85
CA GLY A 932 4.82 -7.37 8.95
C GLY A 932 5.13 -6.64 7.65
N GLY A 933 4.10 -6.24 6.91
CA GLY A 933 4.24 -5.49 5.65
C GLY A 933 4.84 -4.11 5.86
N GLY A 934 4.26 -3.33 6.79
CA GLY A 934 4.68 -1.96 7.06
C GLY A 934 5.99 -1.86 7.86
N VAL A 935 5.99 -2.20 9.15
CA VAL A 935 7.12 -1.91 10.05
C VAL A 935 8.36 -2.73 9.69
N LEU A 936 8.21 -4.06 9.56
CA LEU A 936 9.34 -4.91 9.20
C LEU A 936 9.73 -4.74 7.72
N GLY A 937 8.77 -4.57 6.82
CA GLY A 937 9.04 -4.28 5.41
C GLY A 937 9.79 -2.97 5.23
N PHE A 938 9.34 -1.87 5.85
CA PHE A 938 10.05 -0.59 5.81
C PHE A 938 11.46 -0.70 6.41
N PHE A 939 11.62 -1.40 7.53
CA PHE A 939 12.93 -1.58 8.17
C PHE A 939 13.96 -2.19 7.20
N ILE A 940 13.57 -3.25 6.48
CA ILE A 940 14.43 -3.86 5.47
C ILE A 940 14.41 -3.14 4.12
N ASN A 941 13.56 -2.13 3.94
CA ASN A 941 13.48 -1.32 2.71
C ASN A 941 14.45 -0.13 2.71
N LEU A 942 15.08 0.26 3.84
CA LEU A 942 16.13 1.27 3.79
C LEU A 942 17.33 0.70 3.00
N PRO A 943 17.77 1.29 1.88
CA PRO A 943 18.85 0.74 1.07
C PRO A 943 20.12 0.41 1.86
N VAL A 944 20.49 1.25 2.84
CA VAL A 944 21.66 1.03 3.70
C VAL A 944 21.50 -0.17 4.64
N ILE A 945 20.29 -0.43 5.14
CA ILE A 945 20.02 -1.62 5.97
C ILE A 945 19.95 -2.84 5.07
N ASN A 946 19.20 -2.74 3.98
CA ASN A 946 19.02 -3.82 3.01
C ASN A 946 20.36 -4.27 2.43
N TYR A 947 21.32 -3.37 2.18
CA TYR A 947 22.64 -3.75 1.69
C TYR A 947 23.34 -4.83 2.56
N TYR A 948 23.13 -4.83 3.87
CA TYR A 948 23.67 -5.84 4.79
C TYR A 948 22.67 -6.95 5.15
N GLU A 949 21.36 -6.66 5.10
CA GLU A 949 20.29 -7.58 5.48
C GLU A 949 19.81 -8.46 4.33
N HIS A 950 19.94 -8.01 3.09
CA HIS A 950 19.37 -8.65 1.91
C HIS A 950 19.71 -10.13 1.88
N GLY A 951 18.69 -11.00 1.89
CA GLY A 951 18.91 -12.44 1.95
C GLY A 951 19.23 -12.99 3.35
N THR A 952 18.73 -12.38 4.43
CA THR A 952 18.91 -12.88 5.81
C THR A 952 17.59 -13.25 6.51
N TYR A 953 17.66 -13.62 7.79
CA TYR A 953 16.51 -13.99 8.62
C TYR A 953 15.55 -12.84 8.92
N LEU A 954 15.92 -11.57 8.70
CA LEU A 954 14.97 -10.46 8.79
C LEU A 954 13.99 -10.50 7.61
N THR A 955 14.45 -10.86 6.40
CA THR A 955 13.61 -11.18 5.25
C THR A 955 12.66 -12.34 5.57
N VAL A 956 13.13 -13.37 6.29
CA VAL A 956 12.26 -14.49 6.75
C VAL A 956 11.18 -14.00 7.70
N ALA A 957 11.54 -13.13 8.66
CA ALA A 957 10.61 -12.56 9.63
C ALA A 957 9.54 -11.71 8.93
N HIS A 958 9.96 -10.79 8.05
CA HIS A 958 9.06 -10.01 7.22
C HIS A 958 8.16 -10.91 6.36
N GLY A 959 8.72 -11.85 5.60
CA GLY A 959 7.95 -12.75 4.72
C GLY A 959 6.88 -13.56 5.47
N HIS A 960 7.19 -14.11 6.65
CA HIS A 960 6.16 -14.84 7.43
C HIS A 960 5.08 -13.89 7.97
N THR A 961 5.49 -12.74 8.52
CA THR A 961 4.54 -11.80 9.16
C THR A 961 3.70 -11.03 8.14
N ALA A 962 4.21 -10.74 6.95
CA ALA A 962 3.47 -10.14 5.85
C ALA A 962 2.62 -11.18 5.11
N THR A 963 3.22 -12.24 4.55
CA THR A 963 2.49 -13.19 3.71
C THR A 963 1.42 -13.97 4.50
N PHE A 964 1.78 -14.57 5.63
CA PHE A 964 0.78 -15.27 6.44
C PHE A 964 -0.06 -14.30 7.27
N GLY A 965 0.58 -13.32 7.90
CA GLY A 965 -0.11 -12.41 8.81
C GLY A 965 -1.12 -11.51 8.11
N ALA A 966 -0.80 -10.91 6.97
CA ALA A 966 -1.77 -10.14 6.18
C ALA A 966 -2.63 -11.08 5.32
N PHE A 967 -2.09 -11.54 4.18
CA PHE A 967 -2.89 -12.27 3.18
C PHE A 967 -3.42 -13.60 3.69
N GLY A 968 -2.64 -14.33 4.50
CA GLY A 968 -3.05 -15.62 5.04
C GLY A 968 -4.22 -15.51 6.01
N LEU A 969 -4.14 -14.66 7.05
CA LEU A 969 -5.23 -14.46 7.99
C LEU A 969 -6.49 -13.94 7.29
N LEU A 970 -6.32 -13.04 6.33
CA LEU A 970 -7.44 -12.52 5.57
C LEU A 970 -8.14 -13.60 4.74
N ALA A 971 -7.37 -14.43 4.05
CA ALA A 971 -7.90 -15.56 3.30
C ALA A 971 -8.63 -16.56 4.21
N LEU A 972 -8.11 -16.84 5.41
CA LEU A 972 -8.80 -17.65 6.43
C LEU A 972 -10.10 -16.97 6.91
N GLY A 973 -10.13 -15.65 7.02
CA GLY A 973 -11.32 -14.85 7.30
C GLY A 973 -12.39 -15.04 6.24
N LEU A 974 -12.03 -14.91 4.95
CA LEU A 974 -12.91 -15.16 3.82
C LEU A 974 -13.43 -16.62 3.79
N GLY A 975 -12.55 -17.60 4.03
CA GLY A 975 -12.97 -19.00 4.13
C GLY A 975 -13.95 -19.24 5.28
N THR A 976 -13.75 -18.55 6.41
CA THR A 976 -14.66 -18.59 7.56
C THR A 976 -16.00 -17.91 7.22
N TYR A 977 -15.99 -16.82 6.45
CA TYR A 977 -17.19 -16.15 5.95
C TYR A 977 -18.02 -17.07 5.06
N ILE A 978 -17.39 -17.67 4.03
CA ILE A 978 -18.06 -18.61 3.11
C ILE A 978 -18.71 -19.75 3.90
N LEU A 979 -18.00 -20.33 4.88
CA LEU A 979 -18.55 -21.39 5.71
C LEU A 979 -19.65 -20.89 6.65
N ARG A 980 -19.57 -19.66 7.17
CA ARG A 980 -20.62 -19.09 8.02
C ARG A 980 -21.94 -18.94 7.27
N VAL A 981 -21.87 -18.56 5.99
CA VAL A 981 -23.04 -18.39 5.12
C VAL A 981 -23.63 -19.75 4.70
N VAL A 982 -22.78 -20.73 4.38
CA VAL A 982 -23.25 -22.05 3.89
C VAL A 982 -23.69 -22.99 5.02
N THR A 983 -23.23 -22.75 6.26
CA THR A 983 -23.54 -23.63 7.38
C THR A 983 -24.80 -23.15 8.10
N PRO A 984 -25.80 -24.04 8.27
CA PRO A 984 -27.01 -23.76 9.05
C PRO A 984 -26.68 -23.31 10.48
N GLU A 985 -27.46 -22.37 11.02
CA GLU A 985 -27.22 -21.76 12.33
C GLU A 985 -27.11 -22.80 13.45
N ALA A 986 -27.99 -23.80 13.47
CA ALA A 986 -27.99 -24.88 14.46
C ALA A 986 -26.71 -25.74 14.44
N ALA A 987 -25.97 -25.75 13.34
CA ALA A 987 -24.75 -26.51 13.16
C ALA A 987 -23.47 -25.68 13.31
N TRP A 988 -23.57 -24.35 13.42
CA TRP A 988 -22.42 -23.45 13.54
C TRP A 988 -21.69 -23.63 14.88
N GLN A 989 -20.38 -23.89 14.81
CA GLN A 989 -19.52 -24.10 15.98
C GLN A 989 -18.30 -23.15 15.91
N PRO A 990 -18.39 -21.96 16.52
CA PRO A 990 -17.35 -20.92 16.39
C PRO A 990 -16.00 -21.31 17.01
N THR A 991 -15.98 -22.30 17.92
CA THR A 991 -14.78 -22.71 18.66
C THR A 991 -13.62 -23.12 17.77
N TRP A 992 -13.88 -23.79 16.64
CA TRP A 992 -12.82 -24.24 15.72
C TRP A 992 -12.08 -23.07 15.08
N PHE A 993 -12.82 -22.10 14.56
CA PHE A 993 -12.25 -20.91 13.90
C PHE A 993 -11.66 -19.92 14.90
N ARG A 994 -12.26 -19.81 16.11
CA ARG A 994 -11.66 -19.03 17.20
C ARG A 994 -10.33 -19.62 17.67
N ALA A 995 -10.24 -20.94 17.79
CA ALA A 995 -9.00 -21.62 18.10
C ALA A 995 -7.97 -21.42 16.98
N ALA A 996 -8.38 -21.59 15.72
CA ALA A 996 -7.52 -21.33 14.57
C ALA A 996 -6.93 -19.91 14.61
N PHE A 997 -7.77 -18.89 14.78
CA PHE A 997 -7.35 -17.49 14.87
C PHE A 997 -6.27 -17.26 15.94
N TRP A 998 -6.54 -17.64 17.20
CA TRP A 998 -5.62 -17.36 18.29
C TRP A 998 -4.34 -18.19 18.21
N LEU A 999 -4.45 -19.47 17.85
CA LEU A 999 -3.30 -20.36 17.74
C LEU A 999 -2.35 -19.90 16.64
N THR A 1000 -2.85 -19.50 15.47
CA THR A 1000 -2.00 -19.00 14.40
C THR A 1000 -1.38 -17.64 14.73
N ASN A 1001 -2.13 -16.71 15.33
CA ASN A 1001 -1.60 -15.40 15.73
C ASN A 1001 -0.53 -15.51 16.83
N VAL A 1002 -0.79 -16.30 17.87
CA VAL A 1002 0.19 -16.57 18.92
C VAL A 1002 1.41 -17.29 18.35
N GLY A 1003 1.21 -18.27 17.47
CA GLY A 1003 2.30 -18.97 16.81
C GLY A 1003 3.18 -18.05 15.98
N LEU A 1004 2.57 -17.17 15.18
CA LEU A 1004 3.29 -16.19 14.37
C LEU A 1004 4.07 -15.19 15.23
N ALA A 1005 3.45 -14.65 16.27
CA ALA A 1005 4.13 -13.72 17.19
C ALA A 1005 5.31 -14.38 17.91
N VAL A 1006 5.11 -15.59 18.43
CA VAL A 1006 6.16 -16.31 19.17
C VAL A 1006 7.30 -16.72 18.25
N MET A 1007 7.05 -17.26 17.04
CA MET A 1007 8.14 -17.64 16.12
C MET A 1007 8.97 -16.42 15.71
N SER A 1008 8.33 -15.28 15.48
CA SER A 1008 9.01 -14.05 15.07
C SER A 1008 9.86 -13.46 16.20
N ILE A 1009 9.29 -13.32 17.40
CA ILE A 1009 9.95 -12.68 18.54
C ILE A 1009 11.01 -13.59 19.19
N ALA A 1010 10.72 -14.89 19.31
CA ALA A 1010 11.61 -15.82 20.00
C ALA A 1010 12.75 -16.34 19.12
N SER A 1011 12.63 -16.25 17.79
CA SER A 1011 13.59 -16.85 16.84
C SER A 1011 13.95 -15.95 15.67
N LEU A 1012 13.01 -15.65 14.76
CA LEU A 1012 13.34 -15.07 13.46
C LEU A 1012 14.00 -13.69 13.57
N LEU A 1013 13.41 -12.78 14.35
CA LEU A 1013 13.96 -11.43 14.54
C LEU A 1013 15.32 -11.46 15.27
N PRO A 1014 15.48 -12.14 16.43
CA PRO A 1014 16.79 -12.26 17.07
C PRO A 1014 17.89 -12.82 16.16
N ILE A 1015 17.61 -13.89 15.40
CA ILE A 1015 18.57 -14.46 14.46
C ILE A 1015 18.89 -13.44 13.35
N GLY A 1016 17.87 -12.78 12.81
CA GLY A 1016 17.99 -11.75 11.80
C GLY A 1016 18.90 -10.59 12.23
N PHE A 1017 18.70 -10.03 13.43
CA PHE A 1017 19.58 -8.96 13.94
C PHE A 1017 21.01 -9.44 14.20
N LEU A 1018 21.20 -10.70 14.62
CA LEU A 1018 22.53 -11.28 14.77
C LEU A 1018 23.21 -11.49 13.41
N GLN A 1019 22.46 -11.88 12.38
CA GLN A 1019 22.95 -11.95 10.99
C GLN A 1019 23.31 -10.58 10.46
N LEU A 1020 22.43 -9.59 10.57
CA LEU A 1020 22.69 -8.21 10.17
C LEU A 1020 23.97 -7.66 10.80
N ARG A 1021 24.15 -7.88 12.12
CA ARG A 1021 25.38 -7.47 12.81
C ARG A 1021 26.61 -8.19 12.28
N THR A 1022 26.50 -9.49 11.97
CA THR A 1022 27.60 -10.29 11.44
C THR A 1022 27.95 -9.82 10.02
N ALA A 1023 26.95 -9.56 9.18
CA ALA A 1023 27.12 -9.03 7.83
C ALA A 1023 27.82 -7.66 7.84
N PHE A 1024 27.47 -6.80 8.79
CA PHE A 1024 28.10 -5.50 8.97
C PHE A 1024 29.54 -5.57 9.52
N GLN A 1025 29.82 -6.47 10.48
CA GLN A 1025 31.11 -6.52 11.18
C GLN A 1025 32.15 -7.43 10.52
N GLU A 1026 31.71 -8.58 10.02
CA GLU A 1026 32.56 -9.66 9.49
C GLU A 1026 32.42 -9.79 7.97
N GLY A 1027 31.26 -9.43 7.41
CA GLY A 1027 30.94 -9.56 5.98
C GLY A 1027 29.75 -10.48 5.72
N TYR A 1028 29.09 -10.31 4.58
CA TYR A 1028 27.86 -11.04 4.25
C TYR A 1028 28.09 -12.55 4.09
N ALA A 1029 29.21 -12.98 3.49
CA ALA A 1029 29.55 -14.40 3.38
C ALA A 1029 29.61 -15.08 4.76
N ALA A 1030 30.17 -14.41 5.77
CA ALA A 1030 30.21 -14.90 7.16
C ALA A 1030 28.81 -15.01 7.79
N ALA A 1031 27.91 -14.05 7.54
CA ALA A 1031 26.53 -14.11 8.04
C ALA A 1031 25.70 -15.26 7.45
N ARG A 1032 26.11 -15.75 6.27
CA ARG A 1032 25.46 -16.82 5.49
C ARG A 1032 26.16 -18.17 5.63
N SER A 1033 27.24 -18.24 6.39
CA SER A 1033 28.08 -19.43 6.51
C SER A 1033 27.46 -20.49 7.43
N LEU A 1034 27.95 -21.73 7.33
CA LEU A 1034 27.53 -22.81 8.23
C LEU A 1034 27.91 -22.47 9.68
N GLU A 1035 29.10 -21.90 9.86
CA GLU A 1035 29.67 -21.52 11.15
C GLU A 1035 28.78 -20.51 11.89
N PHE A 1036 28.10 -19.60 11.18
CA PHE A 1036 27.12 -18.70 11.79
C PHE A 1036 25.96 -19.50 12.42
N TYR A 1037 25.38 -20.42 11.66
CA TYR A 1037 24.23 -21.21 12.11
C TYR A 1037 24.60 -22.21 13.22
N GLU A 1038 25.83 -22.67 13.27
CA GLU A 1038 26.31 -23.60 14.31
C GLU A 1038 26.67 -22.93 15.65
N ARG A 1039 26.67 -21.59 15.72
CA ARG A 1039 26.88 -20.87 16.99
C ARG A 1039 25.81 -21.29 18.02
N ASP A 1040 26.22 -21.65 19.25
CA ASP A 1040 25.32 -22.12 20.33
C ASP A 1040 24.09 -21.23 20.56
N ARG A 1041 24.29 -19.90 20.48
CA ARG A 1041 23.20 -18.92 20.63
C ARG A 1041 22.19 -19.00 19.49
N ILE A 1042 22.66 -19.19 18.26
CA ILE A 1042 21.80 -19.32 17.07
C ILE A 1042 21.04 -20.64 17.14
N GLN A 1043 21.71 -21.74 17.48
CA GLN A 1043 21.05 -23.04 17.70
C GLN A 1043 19.96 -22.99 18.79
N THR A 1044 20.20 -22.26 19.87
CA THR A 1044 19.18 -22.04 20.92
C THR A 1044 17.95 -21.31 20.38
N LEU A 1045 18.15 -20.27 19.57
CA LEU A 1045 17.05 -19.50 18.96
C LEU A 1045 16.31 -20.32 17.89
N LEU A 1046 17.00 -21.17 17.13
CA LEU A 1046 16.39 -22.10 16.18
C LEU A 1046 15.49 -23.11 16.91
N TRP A 1047 15.94 -23.65 18.05
CA TRP A 1047 15.08 -24.50 18.90
C TRP A 1047 13.89 -23.76 19.49
N ALA A 1048 14.09 -22.51 19.94
CA ALA A 1048 13.01 -21.69 20.50
C ALA A 1048 11.85 -21.47 19.52
N ARG A 1049 12.12 -21.54 18.20
CA ARG A 1049 11.10 -21.46 17.14
C ARG A 1049 9.99 -22.50 17.30
N THR A 1050 10.29 -23.68 17.83
CA THR A 1050 9.30 -24.76 18.03
C THR A 1050 8.13 -24.34 18.92
N LEU A 1051 8.33 -23.36 19.81
CA LEU A 1051 7.30 -22.78 20.67
C LEU A 1051 6.24 -22.00 19.87
N GLY A 1052 6.62 -21.42 18.73
CA GLY A 1052 5.72 -20.73 17.80
C GLY A 1052 5.17 -21.66 16.70
N ASP A 1053 6.01 -22.57 16.20
CA ASP A 1053 5.59 -23.51 15.14
C ASP A 1053 4.48 -24.47 15.63
N THR A 1054 4.54 -24.92 16.89
CA THR A 1054 3.53 -25.84 17.46
C THR A 1054 2.11 -25.24 17.46
N PRO A 1055 1.85 -24.06 18.05
CA PRO A 1055 0.52 -23.44 17.96
C PRO A 1055 0.13 -23.10 16.52
N MET A 1056 1.06 -22.74 15.62
CA MET A 1056 0.74 -22.57 14.19
C MET A 1056 0.16 -23.85 13.57
N ILE A 1057 0.79 -25.00 13.80
CA ILE A 1057 0.31 -26.32 13.32
C ILE A 1057 -1.08 -26.63 13.90
N LEU A 1058 -1.27 -26.42 15.19
CA LEU A 1058 -2.56 -26.67 15.85
C LEU A 1058 -3.65 -25.75 15.32
N GLY A 1059 -3.32 -24.50 15.00
CA GLY A 1059 -4.24 -23.54 14.39
C GLY A 1059 -4.65 -23.96 12.97
N ALA A 1060 -3.69 -24.38 12.14
CA ALA A 1060 -3.96 -24.93 10.81
C ALA A 1060 -4.85 -26.19 10.89
N LEU A 1061 -4.57 -27.10 11.82
CA LEU A 1061 -5.38 -28.29 12.05
C LEU A 1061 -6.81 -27.93 12.50
N ALA A 1062 -6.95 -26.98 13.42
CA ALA A 1062 -8.25 -26.52 13.90
C ALA A 1062 -9.11 -25.92 12.78
N PHE A 1063 -8.51 -25.09 11.92
CA PHE A 1063 -9.18 -24.52 10.75
C PHE A 1063 -9.67 -25.63 9.80
N THR A 1064 -8.78 -26.56 9.44
CA THR A 1064 -9.10 -27.65 8.49
C THR A 1064 -10.17 -28.58 9.02
N ALA A 1065 -10.08 -28.99 10.29
CA ALA A 1065 -11.09 -29.82 10.93
C ALA A 1065 -12.44 -29.07 11.02
N GLY A 1066 -12.41 -27.78 11.37
CA GLY A 1066 -13.56 -26.90 11.35
C GLY A 1066 -14.22 -26.83 9.97
N ALA A 1067 -13.44 -26.56 8.92
CA ALA A 1067 -13.92 -26.44 7.55
C ALA A 1067 -14.60 -27.71 7.04
N ILE A 1068 -13.98 -28.88 7.27
CA ILE A 1068 -14.55 -30.17 6.89
C ILE A 1068 -15.88 -30.42 7.62
N ARG A 1069 -15.90 -30.20 8.94
CA ARG A 1069 -17.08 -30.46 9.77
C ARG A 1069 -18.29 -29.61 9.35
N HIS A 1070 -18.07 -28.32 9.14
CA HIS A 1070 -19.12 -27.38 8.78
C HIS A 1070 -19.66 -27.63 7.37
N LEU A 1071 -18.80 -27.89 6.40
CA LEU A 1071 -19.23 -28.26 5.04
C LEU A 1071 -20.03 -29.59 5.02
N LEU A 1072 -19.64 -30.58 5.84
CA LEU A 1072 -20.39 -31.83 5.97
C LEU A 1072 -21.76 -31.64 6.64
N ALA A 1073 -21.90 -30.66 7.54
CA ALA A 1073 -23.17 -30.31 8.15
C ALA A 1073 -24.10 -29.66 7.12
N ALA A 1074 -23.61 -28.68 6.36
CA ALA A 1074 -24.35 -28.03 5.28
C ALA A 1074 -24.90 -29.04 4.25
N ARG A 1075 -24.11 -30.07 3.90
CA ARG A 1075 -24.56 -31.13 2.99
C ARG A 1075 -25.83 -31.85 3.45
N ARG A 1076 -25.90 -32.17 4.75
CA ARG A 1076 -27.01 -32.96 5.31
C ARG A 1076 -28.32 -32.24 5.21
N GLU A 1077 -28.29 -30.91 5.28
CA GLU A 1077 -29.48 -30.08 5.15
C GLU A 1077 -29.99 -30.03 3.70
N VAL A 1078 -29.09 -29.84 2.73
CA VAL A 1078 -29.40 -29.89 1.30
C VAL A 1078 -29.97 -31.26 0.89
N ASP A 1079 -29.38 -32.35 1.38
CA ASP A 1079 -29.87 -33.71 1.11
C ASP A 1079 -31.26 -33.94 1.78
N SER A 1080 -31.50 -33.34 2.95
CA SER A 1080 -32.79 -33.43 3.65
C SER A 1080 -33.90 -32.61 2.99
N SER A 1081 -33.61 -31.39 2.50
CA SER A 1081 -34.57 -30.55 1.80
C SER A 1081 -34.93 -31.13 0.43
N ALA A 1082 -33.96 -31.70 -0.29
CA ALA A 1082 -34.20 -32.43 -1.53
C ALA A 1082 -35.06 -33.70 -1.33
N SER A 1083 -34.85 -34.44 -0.23
CA SER A 1083 -35.68 -35.58 0.15
C SER A 1083 -37.10 -35.19 0.58
N THR A 1084 -37.29 -33.97 1.08
CA THR A 1084 -38.60 -33.47 1.52
C THR A 1084 -39.39 -32.85 0.36
N ALA A 1085 -38.70 -32.32 -0.66
CA ALA A 1085 -39.32 -31.81 -1.89
C ALA A 1085 -39.68 -32.92 -2.90
N THR A 1086 -39.13 -34.12 -2.75
CA THR A 1086 -39.43 -35.30 -3.58
C THR A 1086 -40.46 -36.24 -2.96
N ALA A 1087 -40.83 -36.03 -1.70
CA ALA A 1087 -41.90 -36.71 -0.97
C ALA A 1087 -43.19 -35.88 -1.01
#